data_AF-A0A0D3GA10-F1
#
_entry.id   AF-A0A0D3GA10-F1
#
_cell.length_a   1.000
_cell.length_b   1.000
_cell.length_c   1.000
_cell.angle_alpha   90.00
_cell.angle_beta   90.00
_cell.angle_gamma   90.00
#
_symmetry.space_group_name_H-M   'P 1'
#
loop_
_entity.id
_entity.type
_entity.pdbx_description
1 polymer ?
#
loop_
_entity_poly.entity_id
_entity_poly.type
_entity_poly.pdbx_seq_one_letter_code
_entity_poly.pdbx_strand_id
1 'polypeptide(L)'
;MTESKEFAMELFDTLSRRRQMQVDKINKEELREIWQQITDNSFDSRLQIFFDMVDKNADGHITEAEVKEIIMLSASANKLSRLKEQAEEYAALIMEELDPEQLGYIELWQLETLLLQKDTYVNYSQALSYTSQALSQNLAGLRKRSPIRKISTKLSYYLEDNWKRLWVLALWIGIMAGLFIWKFIQYRHRYVFNVMGYCVTTAKGAAETLKLNMAIILLPVCRNTITWLRNTRAARALPFDDNINFHKTIAAAIVVGVILHGGLHLVCDFPRLIGSSEEKYAPLGKYFGETKPTYLTLVKGVEGITGVIMLVCMIIAFTLATRWFRRSLVKLPKPFDKLTGFNAFWYSHHLFIIVYISLVIHGEWLYLIRIWYKRTTWMYLAVPVCLYVGERTLRFFRSGSYSVRLLKVAIYPGNVLTLQMSKPPTFRYKSGQYMFVQCPAVSPFEWHPFSITSAPGDDYLSIHVRQLGDWTRELKRVFSAACEPPVGGKSGLLRADETTKKALPKLLIDGPYGSPAQDYSKYDVLLLVGLGIGATPFISILKDLINSIIKMEEEEEASGDLYPPIGRNKAHVDLDTLMRITSKPKRVLKTTNAYFYWVTREQGSFDWFKGVMNEIAELDQRNIIEMHNYLTSVYEEGDARSALITMLQALNHAKNGVDIVSGTKVRTHFARPNFKKVLSKIASKHPYAKIETVVVYAGLGVGHLAPMVELANLFPRHGLAVTVVLIEPPAKPPSFAAAVSRSMASNPRITFHVMPSPSCHSNVPELIRAMNAPLREYLRSSVPSARAVVFDMFCACALDVAAELGLPAYFFQCGGASHLAVGLHLPHVQAEINASFGEIGDEPLLFPSVPPFKPSDLPKAALDRNDEMYRWILGVLERLPESRGILVNTFQWLETKALRALGDGACVVGRPTPPVCCVGPLVSRSGEDKKHGCLSWLDAQPEKSVVFLCFGSMGSFPKEQLAEIAIGLERSGQRFLWVVRRPHAGEASLSGLLAGRHGTHGELDIDELMPEGFLERTKGRGLAAGSWAPQADVLRHRATGAFVTHCGWNSRLNKVFIVEEVGVGAVMAGYDGEVVRAEEVEAKVRWMLESNEASPIRERVALAKERAEEATRKSGSSHQSFVKFLIDFDVTNGAGQSLPAARLAVTVVLIEPPAKPQLLRHGTLVHGFQLVLTVSPSTACMNPSSLSMQA
;
A
#
# COMPACT_ATOMS: atom_id res chain seq x y z
N MET A 1 25.26 -24.59 24.37
CA MET A 1 25.38 -25.07 22.97
C MET A 1 25.14 -26.58 22.92
N THR A 2 23.92 -27.04 23.23
CA THR A 2 23.61 -28.47 23.39
C THR A 2 23.65 -29.28 22.09
N GLU A 3 23.50 -28.62 20.93
CA GLU A 3 23.47 -29.27 19.62
C GLU A 3 24.85 -29.39 18.94
N SER A 4 25.92 -28.82 19.52
CA SER A 4 27.28 -28.77 18.93
C SER A 4 28.34 -28.90 20.03
N LYS A 5 28.47 -30.08 20.63
CA LYS A 5 29.36 -30.31 21.78
C LYS A 5 30.82 -30.06 21.46
N GLU A 6 31.31 -30.54 20.31
CA GLU A 6 32.70 -30.40 19.88
C GLU A 6 33.13 -28.94 19.76
N PHE A 7 32.35 -28.11 19.04
CA PHE A 7 32.61 -26.67 18.93
C PHE A 7 32.52 -25.96 20.30
N ALA A 8 31.60 -26.38 21.15
CA ALA A 8 31.44 -25.79 22.48
C ALA A 8 32.61 -26.12 23.42
N MET A 9 33.17 -27.33 23.30
CA MET A 9 34.39 -27.73 24.00
C MET A 9 35.57 -26.92 23.49
N GLU A 10 35.78 -26.83 22.16
CA GLU A 10 36.91 -26.07 21.61
C GLU A 10 36.86 -24.58 21.97
N LEU A 11 35.66 -23.96 21.93
CA LEU A 11 35.47 -22.59 22.38
C LEU A 11 35.77 -22.42 23.87
N PHE A 12 35.38 -23.39 24.70
CA PHE A 12 35.65 -23.38 26.14
C PHE A 12 37.15 -23.57 26.43
N ASP A 13 37.80 -24.50 25.74
CA ASP A 13 39.23 -24.78 25.88
C ASP A 13 40.04 -23.55 25.46
N THR A 14 39.65 -22.89 24.37
CA THR A 14 40.27 -21.64 23.90
C THR A 14 40.17 -20.52 24.93
N LEU A 15 38.96 -20.26 25.45
CA LEU A 15 38.75 -19.19 26.44
C LEU A 15 39.44 -19.51 27.77
N SER A 16 39.63 -20.79 28.10
CA SER A 16 40.41 -21.25 29.24
C SER A 16 41.91 -21.06 29.00
N ARG A 17 42.43 -21.41 27.81
CA ARG A 17 43.82 -21.17 27.38
C ARG A 17 44.20 -19.69 27.47
N ARG A 18 43.36 -18.79 26.96
CA ARG A 18 43.57 -17.33 27.04
C ARG A 18 43.75 -16.80 28.47
N ARG A 19 43.15 -17.49 29.43
CA ARG A 19 43.22 -17.14 30.85
C ARG A 19 44.29 -17.92 31.61
N GLN A 20 45.09 -18.74 30.92
CA GLN A 20 46.04 -19.68 31.54
C GLN A 20 45.36 -20.58 32.59
N MET A 21 44.08 -20.89 32.38
CA MET A 21 43.25 -21.70 33.26
C MET A 21 43.23 -23.13 32.73
N GLN A 22 43.74 -24.10 33.50
CA GLN A 22 43.51 -25.53 33.27
C GLN A 22 42.51 -26.05 34.29
N VAL A 23 41.21 -25.94 33.97
CA VAL A 23 40.15 -26.29 34.94
C VAL A 23 38.99 -27.01 34.25
N ASP A 24 38.64 -28.19 34.76
CA ASP A 24 37.51 -28.99 34.27
C ASP A 24 36.12 -28.39 34.66
N LYS A 25 36.10 -27.39 35.53
CA LYS A 25 34.88 -26.75 36.08
C LYS A 25 35.12 -25.25 36.28
N ILE A 26 34.11 -24.45 35.92
CA ILE A 26 34.08 -23.00 36.16
C ILE A 26 33.00 -22.61 37.16
N ASN A 27 33.24 -21.55 37.91
CA ASN A 27 32.27 -20.97 38.83
C ASN A 27 31.33 -19.97 38.12
N LYS A 28 30.34 -19.43 38.84
CA LYS A 28 29.32 -18.54 38.26
C LYS A 28 29.88 -17.19 37.77
N GLU A 29 30.94 -16.69 38.41
CA GLU A 29 31.58 -15.43 38.05
C GLU A 29 32.44 -15.60 36.81
N GLU A 30 33.26 -16.65 36.77
CA GLU A 30 34.03 -17.06 35.58
C GLU A 30 33.11 -17.30 34.37
N LEU A 31 31.97 -17.98 34.57
CA LEU A 31 30.97 -18.17 33.52
C LEU A 31 30.40 -16.83 33.01
N ARG A 32 30.15 -15.88 33.92
CA ARG A 32 29.61 -14.56 33.55
C ARG A 32 30.63 -13.77 32.73
N GLU A 33 31.90 -13.84 33.05
CA GLU A 33 32.96 -13.16 32.31
C GLU A 33 33.25 -13.82 30.96
N ILE A 34 33.32 -15.15 30.90
CA ILE A 34 33.40 -15.91 29.65
C ILE A 34 32.20 -15.56 28.76
N TRP A 35 31.00 -15.45 29.34
CA TRP A 35 29.81 -15.03 28.62
C TRP A 35 29.91 -13.59 28.10
N GLN A 36 30.47 -12.66 28.88
CA GLN A 36 30.71 -11.29 28.42
C GLN A 36 31.65 -11.24 27.21
N GLN A 37 32.71 -12.05 27.19
CA GLN A 37 33.63 -12.14 26.04
C GLN A 37 32.95 -12.75 24.80
N ILE A 38 32.16 -13.82 24.96
CA ILE A 38 31.41 -14.43 23.86
C ILE A 38 30.33 -13.48 23.31
N THR A 39 29.73 -12.66 24.17
CA THR A 39 28.68 -11.70 23.78
C THR A 39 29.20 -10.32 23.36
N ASP A 40 30.52 -10.10 23.41
CA ASP A 40 31.11 -8.87 22.88
C ASP A 40 30.79 -8.75 21.38
N ASN A 41 30.33 -7.57 20.98
CA ASN A 41 29.97 -7.25 19.60
C ASN A 41 31.13 -6.63 18.82
N SER A 42 32.28 -6.40 19.47
CA SER A 42 33.50 -5.96 18.78
C SER A 42 33.94 -7.01 17.76
N PHE A 43 34.20 -6.56 16.53
CA PHE A 43 34.67 -7.40 15.45
C PHE A 43 36.04 -8.00 15.78
N ASP A 44 36.96 -7.17 16.29
CA ASP A 44 38.33 -7.55 16.63
C ASP A 44 38.34 -8.58 17.77
N SER A 45 37.49 -8.42 18.78
CA SER A 45 37.35 -9.39 19.87
C SER A 45 36.89 -10.76 19.36
N ARG A 46 35.97 -10.81 18.39
CA ARG A 46 35.44 -12.05 17.81
C ARG A 46 36.44 -12.73 16.89
N LEU A 47 37.16 -11.93 16.10
CA LEU A 47 38.20 -12.43 15.21
C LEU A 47 39.36 -13.01 16.01
N GLN A 48 39.78 -12.34 17.08
CA GLN A 48 40.82 -12.85 17.94
C GLN A 48 40.39 -14.12 18.69
N ILE A 49 39.17 -14.18 19.24
CA ILE A 49 38.65 -15.43 19.83
C ILE A 49 38.66 -16.56 18.81
N PHE A 50 38.35 -16.25 17.55
CA PHE A 50 38.39 -17.23 16.47
C PHE A 50 39.82 -17.64 16.12
N PHE A 51 40.76 -16.70 15.98
CA PHE A 51 42.17 -17.00 15.72
C PHE A 51 42.75 -17.93 16.79
N ASP A 52 42.48 -17.62 18.06
CA ASP A 52 42.94 -18.41 19.20
C ASP A 52 42.24 -19.79 19.29
N MET A 53 41.09 -19.97 18.62
CA MET A 53 40.44 -21.28 18.45
C MET A 53 41.11 -22.12 17.35
N VAL A 54 41.79 -21.48 16.39
CA VAL A 54 42.46 -22.16 15.26
C VAL A 54 43.93 -22.44 15.60
N ASP A 55 44.63 -21.48 16.19
CA ASP A 55 46.00 -21.59 16.68
C ASP A 55 46.05 -22.39 17.98
N LYS A 56 46.19 -23.71 17.87
CA LYS A 56 46.12 -24.63 19.04
C LYS A 56 47.41 -24.67 19.84
N ASN A 57 48.53 -24.50 19.16
CA ASN A 57 49.89 -24.43 19.68
C ASN A 57 50.25 -23.04 20.22
N ALA A 58 49.43 -22.02 19.96
CA ALA A 58 49.64 -20.62 20.33
C ALA A 58 50.98 -20.07 19.80
N ASP A 59 51.39 -20.54 18.62
CA ASP A 59 52.65 -20.12 17.99
C ASP A 59 52.47 -18.96 17.00
N GLY A 60 51.23 -18.49 16.83
CA GLY A 60 50.88 -17.38 15.94
C GLY A 60 50.78 -17.76 14.47
N HIS A 61 50.94 -19.05 14.13
CA HIS A 61 50.92 -19.56 12.77
C HIS A 61 49.76 -20.56 12.59
N ILE A 62 48.93 -20.33 11.57
CA ILE A 62 47.83 -21.24 11.23
C ILE A 62 48.22 -22.09 10.03
N THR A 63 48.31 -23.41 10.22
CA THR A 63 48.59 -24.38 9.16
C THR A 63 47.33 -24.78 8.38
N GLU A 64 47.50 -25.34 7.18
CA GLU A 64 46.38 -25.86 6.37
C GLU A 64 45.53 -26.91 7.13
N ALA A 65 46.19 -27.75 7.94
CA ALA A 65 45.53 -28.78 8.74
C ALA A 65 44.60 -28.16 9.81
N GLU A 66 45.01 -27.07 10.43
CA GLU A 66 44.23 -26.33 11.43
C GLU A 66 43.05 -25.60 10.78
N VAL A 67 43.26 -24.99 9.60
CA VAL A 67 42.17 -24.40 8.80
C VAL A 67 41.13 -25.46 8.44
N LYS A 68 41.55 -26.64 7.99
CA LYS A 68 40.64 -27.75 7.65
C LYS A 68 39.82 -28.20 8.87
N GLU A 69 40.46 -28.34 10.03
CA GLU A 69 39.78 -28.77 11.26
C GLU A 69 38.70 -27.77 11.69
N ILE A 70 39.00 -26.48 11.70
CA ILE A 70 38.02 -25.47 12.10
C ILE A 70 36.87 -25.34 11.09
N ILE A 71 37.11 -25.52 9.78
CA ILE A 71 36.05 -25.62 8.78
C ILE A 71 35.11 -26.77 9.12
N MET A 72 35.64 -27.95 9.48
CA MET A 72 34.83 -29.10 9.88
C MET A 72 34.01 -28.84 11.16
N LEU A 73 34.59 -28.19 12.16
CA LEU A 73 33.92 -27.85 13.42
C LEU A 73 32.80 -26.81 13.19
N SER A 74 33.08 -25.76 12.43
CA SER A 74 32.11 -24.72 12.06
C SER A 74 30.98 -25.27 11.18
N ALA A 75 31.31 -26.12 10.20
CA ALA A 75 30.35 -26.82 9.36
C ALA A 75 29.42 -27.73 10.19
N SER A 76 30.00 -28.48 11.14
CA SER A 76 29.24 -29.36 12.03
C SER A 76 28.31 -28.56 12.97
N ALA A 77 28.79 -27.45 13.53
CA ALA A 77 27.98 -26.56 14.38
C ALA A 77 26.80 -25.92 13.63
N ASN A 78 26.97 -25.65 12.33
CA ASN A 78 25.94 -25.05 11.47
C ASN A 78 25.13 -26.07 10.65
N LYS A 79 25.35 -27.38 10.86
CA LYS A 79 24.68 -28.49 10.15
C LYS A 79 24.87 -28.45 8.63
N LEU A 80 26.06 -28.08 8.17
CA LEU A 80 26.45 -28.01 6.75
C LEU A 80 27.26 -29.24 6.35
N SER A 81 26.58 -30.36 6.05
CA SER A 81 27.25 -31.63 5.76
C SER A 81 28.17 -31.58 4.54
N ARG A 82 27.77 -30.87 3.49
CA ARG A 82 28.57 -30.74 2.26
C ARG A 82 29.86 -29.94 2.46
N LEU A 83 29.78 -28.90 3.29
CA LEU A 83 30.96 -28.08 3.63
C LEU A 83 31.98 -28.92 4.41
N LYS A 84 31.50 -29.83 5.25
CA LYS A 84 32.35 -30.78 5.97
C LYS A 84 33.05 -31.77 5.04
N GLU A 85 32.37 -32.26 4.00
CA GLU A 85 32.94 -33.20 3.01
C GLU A 85 34.02 -32.55 2.13
N GLN A 86 33.87 -31.26 1.80
CA GLN A 86 34.79 -30.50 0.94
C GLN A 86 35.78 -29.63 1.74
N ALA A 87 35.92 -29.85 3.04
CA ALA A 87 36.73 -28.99 3.92
C ALA A 87 38.20 -28.88 3.48
N GLU A 88 38.75 -29.94 2.87
CA GLU A 88 40.11 -29.97 2.35
C GLU A 88 40.30 -29.06 1.14
N GLU A 89 39.40 -29.12 0.15
CA GLU A 89 39.42 -28.24 -1.03
C GLU A 89 39.32 -26.76 -0.62
N TYR A 90 38.51 -26.47 0.40
CA TYR A 90 38.33 -25.11 0.91
C TYR A 90 39.49 -24.61 1.78
N ALA A 91 40.18 -25.51 2.50
CA ALA A 91 41.39 -25.16 3.23
C ALA A 91 42.50 -24.78 2.25
N ALA A 92 42.72 -25.60 1.21
CA ALA A 92 43.66 -25.31 0.14
C ALA A 92 43.37 -23.96 -0.55
N LEU A 93 42.09 -23.66 -0.81
CA LEU A 93 41.69 -22.37 -1.38
C LEU A 93 42.08 -21.18 -0.48
N ILE A 94 41.95 -21.31 0.84
CA ILE A 94 42.34 -20.25 1.78
C ILE A 94 43.86 -20.10 1.80
N MET A 95 44.61 -21.20 1.83
CA MET A 95 46.08 -21.18 1.81
C MET A 95 46.61 -20.55 0.51
N GLU A 96 46.05 -20.88 -0.65
CA GLU A 96 46.46 -20.32 -1.94
C GLU A 96 46.34 -18.79 -2.00
N GLU A 97 45.30 -18.23 -1.36
CA GLU A 97 45.05 -16.79 -1.37
C GLU A 97 45.79 -16.02 -0.26
N LEU A 98 46.04 -16.66 0.90
CA LEU A 98 46.63 -16.02 2.07
C LEU A 98 48.11 -16.31 2.29
N ASP A 99 48.64 -17.36 1.68
CA ASP A 99 50.06 -17.73 1.69
C ASP A 99 50.62 -17.73 0.25
N PRO A 100 50.71 -16.56 -0.40
CA PRO A 100 51.21 -16.46 -1.78
C PRO A 100 52.69 -16.87 -1.91
N GLU A 101 53.43 -16.86 -0.79
CA GLU A 101 54.85 -17.20 -0.72
C GLU A 101 55.09 -18.70 -0.43
N GLN A 102 54.04 -19.50 -0.23
CA GLN A 102 54.10 -20.94 0.07
C GLN A 102 54.93 -21.28 1.32
N LEU A 103 54.80 -20.46 2.37
CA LEU A 103 55.45 -20.65 3.66
C LEU A 103 54.85 -21.82 4.46
N GLY A 104 53.64 -22.27 4.10
CA GLY A 104 52.91 -23.36 4.73
C GLY A 104 52.07 -22.95 5.94
N TYR A 105 51.99 -21.64 6.23
CA TYR A 105 51.24 -21.09 7.36
C TYR A 105 50.70 -19.69 7.09
N ILE A 106 49.67 -19.29 7.84
CA ILE A 106 49.02 -17.98 7.79
C ILE A 106 49.11 -17.29 9.15
N GLU A 107 49.52 -16.01 9.17
CA GLU A 107 49.57 -15.17 10.36
C GLU A 107 48.28 -14.37 10.57
N LEU A 108 48.00 -13.94 11.80
CA LEU A 108 46.78 -13.20 12.17
C LEU A 108 46.52 -11.98 11.28
N TRP A 109 47.54 -11.19 10.97
CA TRP A 109 47.37 -9.97 10.17
C TRP A 109 46.99 -10.27 8.71
N GLN A 110 47.37 -11.44 8.16
CA GLN A 110 46.99 -11.87 6.81
C GLN A 110 45.50 -12.23 6.79
N LEU A 111 45.02 -12.92 7.83
CA LEU A 111 43.60 -13.20 8.04
C LEU A 111 42.78 -11.91 8.27
N GLU A 112 43.31 -10.97 9.07
CA GLU A 112 42.73 -9.64 9.29
C GLU A 112 42.65 -8.82 8.00
N THR A 113 43.68 -8.87 7.15
CA THR A 113 43.72 -8.13 5.88
C THR A 113 42.61 -8.58 4.94
N LEU A 114 42.37 -9.89 4.82
CA LEU A 114 41.31 -10.44 3.96
C LEU A 114 39.91 -10.13 4.53
N LEU A 115 39.77 -10.12 5.85
CA LEU A 115 38.53 -9.79 6.55
C LEU A 115 38.20 -8.29 6.57
N LEU A 116 39.21 -7.41 6.57
CA LEU A 116 39.08 -5.96 6.43
C LEU A 116 38.89 -5.55 4.97
N GLN A 117 39.54 -6.25 4.03
CA GLN A 117 39.29 -6.12 2.58
C GLN A 117 37.93 -6.68 2.16
N LYS A 118 37.12 -7.24 3.08
CA LYS A 118 35.71 -7.58 2.84
C LYS A 118 34.94 -6.43 2.20
N ASP A 119 35.19 -5.17 2.60
CA ASP A 119 34.53 -4.02 1.99
C ASP A 119 35.02 -3.76 0.55
N THR A 120 36.24 -4.18 0.20
CA THR A 120 36.87 -4.05 -1.13
C THR A 120 36.50 -5.21 -2.07
N TYR A 121 36.42 -6.45 -1.58
CA TYR A 121 35.94 -7.62 -2.34
C TYR A 121 34.42 -7.60 -2.54
N VAL A 122 33.67 -7.06 -1.56
CA VAL A 122 32.24 -6.74 -1.74
C VAL A 122 32.07 -5.66 -2.84
N ASN A 123 33.05 -4.79 -3.05
CA ASN A 123 33.03 -3.82 -4.13
C ASN A 123 33.34 -4.41 -5.52
N TYR A 124 33.99 -5.57 -5.65
CA TYR A 124 34.06 -6.28 -6.95
C TYR A 124 32.69 -6.86 -7.37
N SER A 125 31.76 -6.97 -6.42
CA SER A 125 30.33 -7.25 -6.66
C SER A 125 29.45 -5.97 -6.58
N GLN A 126 29.99 -4.80 -6.96
CA GLN A 126 29.28 -3.52 -6.86
C GLN A 126 28.05 -3.44 -7.75
N ALA A 127 26.90 -3.61 -7.11
CA ALA A 127 25.77 -2.69 -7.30
C ALA A 127 25.01 -2.39 -5.98
N LEU A 128 25.58 -2.66 -4.79
CA LEU A 128 24.79 -2.64 -3.55
C LEU A 128 25.48 -2.10 -2.27
N SER A 129 26.46 -1.21 -2.38
CA SER A 129 27.08 -0.51 -1.24
C SER A 129 26.73 1.00 -1.19
N TYR A 130 25.46 1.34 -0.99
CA TYR A 130 25.02 2.67 -0.51
C TYR A 130 24.55 2.61 0.96
N THR A 131 25.14 1.72 1.75
CA THR A 131 24.65 1.34 3.09
C THR A 131 25.20 2.17 4.24
N SER A 132 26.22 3.03 4.06
CA SER A 132 26.69 3.92 5.13
C SER A 132 25.87 5.21 5.24
N GLN A 133 25.42 5.80 4.13
CA GLN A 133 24.57 7.01 4.15
C GLN A 133 23.10 6.73 4.53
N ALA A 134 22.55 5.56 4.16
CA ALA A 134 21.17 5.18 4.48
C ALA A 134 20.98 4.75 5.96
N LEU A 135 22.04 4.29 6.64
CA LEU A 135 21.97 3.91 8.06
C LEU A 135 21.94 5.14 8.97
N SER A 136 22.64 6.21 8.58
CA SER A 136 22.59 7.54 9.22
C SER A 136 21.18 8.16 9.15
N GLN A 137 20.48 8.02 8.01
CA GLN A 137 19.10 8.53 7.86
C GLN A 137 18.03 7.66 8.55
N ASN A 138 18.28 6.38 8.78
CA ASN A 138 17.31 5.48 9.43
C ASN A 138 17.23 5.63 10.95
N LEU A 139 18.21 6.29 11.59
CA LEU A 139 18.18 6.60 13.03
C LEU A 139 17.38 7.88 13.35
N ALA A 140 17.14 8.75 12.36
CA ALA A 140 16.33 9.97 12.52
C ALA A 140 14.79 9.72 12.40
N GLY A 141 14.36 8.52 11.99
CA GLY A 141 12.97 8.22 11.63
C GLY A 141 12.08 7.64 12.75
N LEU A 142 12.56 7.48 13.98
CA LEU A 142 11.75 6.97 15.11
C LEU A 142 11.01 8.11 15.84
N ARG A 143 10.29 8.95 15.09
CA ARG A 143 9.38 9.94 15.68
C ARG A 143 8.11 9.23 16.15
N LYS A 144 7.92 9.16 17.47
CA LYS A 144 6.81 8.49 18.18
C LYS A 144 5.45 8.86 17.56
N ARG A 145 4.87 7.98 16.74
CA ARG A 145 3.46 8.05 16.33
C ARG A 145 2.58 7.64 17.51
N SER A 146 1.49 8.37 17.77
CA SER A 146 0.57 8.07 18.86
C SER A 146 -0.03 6.65 18.72
N PRO A 147 -0.27 5.92 19.82
CA PRO A 147 -0.82 4.56 19.79
C PRO A 147 -2.13 4.46 19.01
N ILE A 148 -2.99 5.49 19.15
CA ILE A 148 -4.31 5.57 18.51
C ILE A 148 -4.18 5.66 16.99
N ARG A 149 -3.26 6.48 16.47
CA ARG A 149 -3.04 6.60 15.02
C ARG A 149 -2.46 5.31 14.44
N LYS A 150 -1.58 4.62 15.16
CA LYS A 150 -1.05 3.30 14.76
C LYS A 150 -2.15 2.22 14.70
N ILE A 151 -3.07 2.22 15.67
CA ILE A 151 -4.22 1.30 15.68
C ILE A 151 -5.16 1.63 14.51
N SER A 152 -5.49 2.89 14.29
CA SER A 152 -6.36 3.35 13.19
C SER A 152 -5.79 2.97 11.82
N THR A 153 -4.50 3.25 11.56
CA THR A 153 -3.89 2.89 10.26
C THR A 153 -3.80 1.37 10.09
N LYS A 154 -3.47 0.63 11.16
CA LYS A 154 -3.45 -0.85 11.11
C LYS A 154 -4.84 -1.43 10.87
N LEU A 155 -5.88 -0.83 11.43
CA LEU A 155 -7.27 -1.23 11.21
C LEU A 155 -7.72 -0.89 9.78
N SER A 156 -7.35 0.28 9.24
CA SER A 156 -7.65 0.66 7.84
C SER A 156 -7.04 -0.35 6.88
N TYR A 157 -5.76 -0.68 7.03
CA TYR A 157 -5.11 -1.68 6.18
C TYR A 157 -5.73 -3.08 6.35
N TYR A 158 -6.05 -3.47 7.59
CA TYR A 158 -6.72 -4.75 7.82
C TYR A 158 -8.09 -4.82 7.13
N LEU A 159 -8.88 -3.74 7.19
CA LEU A 159 -10.18 -3.64 6.53
C LEU A 159 -10.00 -3.64 5.00
N GLU A 160 -9.08 -2.85 4.45
CA GLU A 160 -8.79 -2.82 3.01
C GLU A 160 -8.33 -4.19 2.48
N ASP A 161 -7.49 -4.91 3.22
CA ASP A 161 -6.99 -6.23 2.80
C ASP A 161 -8.04 -7.34 2.94
N ASN A 162 -8.93 -7.24 3.94
CA ASN A 162 -9.85 -8.34 4.30
C ASN A 162 -11.33 -8.03 4.08
N TRP A 163 -11.68 -6.91 3.44
CA TRP A 163 -13.10 -6.50 3.29
C TRP A 163 -13.96 -7.58 2.63
N LYS A 164 -13.45 -8.32 1.63
CA LYS A 164 -14.17 -9.43 0.98
C LYS A 164 -14.48 -10.57 1.96
N ARG A 165 -13.53 -10.92 2.82
CA ARG A 165 -13.69 -11.96 3.84
C ARG A 165 -14.74 -11.53 4.88
N LEU A 166 -14.61 -10.29 5.36
CA LEU A 166 -15.53 -9.71 6.34
C LEU A 166 -16.95 -9.63 5.78
N TRP A 167 -17.11 -9.18 4.54
CA TRP A 167 -18.39 -9.15 3.84
C TRP A 167 -19.05 -10.53 3.76
N VAL A 168 -18.32 -11.55 3.30
CA VAL A 168 -18.87 -12.91 3.17
C VAL A 168 -19.22 -13.51 4.52
N LEU A 169 -18.37 -13.32 5.54
CA LEU A 169 -18.66 -13.78 6.90
C LEU A 169 -19.87 -13.07 7.51
N ALA A 170 -19.98 -11.75 7.33
CA ALA A 170 -21.13 -10.98 7.79
C ALA A 170 -22.42 -11.44 7.12
N LEU A 171 -22.40 -11.66 5.80
CA LEU A 171 -23.54 -12.18 5.05
C LEU A 171 -23.95 -13.58 5.55
N TRP A 172 -22.99 -14.50 5.68
CA TRP A 172 -23.25 -15.86 6.14
C TRP A 172 -23.78 -15.91 7.59
N ILE A 173 -23.19 -15.14 8.50
CA ILE A 173 -23.66 -15.02 9.90
C ILE A 173 -25.06 -14.39 9.93
N GLY A 174 -25.31 -13.35 9.13
CA GLY A 174 -26.62 -12.71 9.01
C GLY A 174 -27.71 -13.68 8.54
N ILE A 175 -27.43 -14.50 7.53
CA ILE A 175 -28.36 -15.54 7.06
C ILE A 175 -28.62 -16.58 8.16
N MET A 176 -27.58 -17.07 8.83
CA MET A 176 -27.76 -18.02 9.93
C MET A 176 -28.59 -17.44 11.08
N ALA A 177 -28.32 -16.20 11.49
CA ALA A 177 -29.08 -15.52 12.53
C ALA A 177 -30.55 -15.35 12.12
N GLY A 178 -30.80 -14.91 10.88
CA GLY A 178 -32.15 -14.79 10.32
C GLY A 178 -32.92 -16.10 10.30
N LEU A 179 -32.31 -17.19 9.81
CA LEU A 179 -32.93 -18.52 9.79
C LEU A 179 -33.21 -19.06 11.19
N PHE A 180 -32.26 -18.88 12.11
CA PHE A 180 -32.42 -19.29 13.50
C PHE A 180 -33.60 -18.56 14.16
N ILE A 181 -33.63 -17.23 14.06
CA ILE A 181 -34.70 -16.39 14.63
C ILE A 181 -36.04 -16.73 14.01
N TRP A 182 -36.10 -16.88 12.68
CA TRP A 182 -37.33 -17.25 11.98
C TRP A 182 -37.90 -18.58 12.48
N LYS A 183 -37.07 -19.63 12.58
CA LYS A 183 -37.53 -20.92 13.12
C LYS A 183 -37.87 -20.87 14.60
N PHE A 184 -37.12 -20.11 15.38
CA PHE A 184 -37.38 -19.92 16.79
C PHE A 184 -38.77 -19.34 17.01
N ILE A 185 -39.10 -18.24 16.31
CA ILE A 185 -40.41 -17.59 16.38
C ILE A 185 -41.50 -18.55 15.88
N GLN A 186 -41.28 -19.24 14.75
CA GLN A 186 -42.26 -20.17 14.22
C GLN A 186 -42.64 -21.27 15.22
N TYR A 187 -41.67 -21.86 15.92
CA TYR A 187 -41.95 -22.93 16.89
C TYR A 187 -42.48 -22.40 18.22
N ARG A 188 -42.23 -21.13 18.58
CA ARG A 188 -42.80 -20.49 19.76
C ARG A 188 -44.33 -20.38 19.66
N HIS A 189 -44.86 -20.19 18.46
CA HIS A 189 -46.31 -20.13 18.20
C HIS A 189 -46.99 -21.50 17.99
N ARG A 190 -46.26 -22.61 18.10
CA ARG A 190 -46.83 -23.97 17.99
C ARG A 190 -47.11 -24.55 19.36
N TYR A 191 -48.15 -25.38 19.46
CA TYR A 191 -48.53 -26.04 20.72
C TYR A 191 -47.40 -26.84 21.38
N VAL A 192 -46.47 -27.39 20.60
CA VAL A 192 -45.28 -28.11 21.12
C VAL A 192 -44.42 -27.25 22.07
N PHE A 193 -44.46 -25.92 21.94
CA PHE A 193 -43.80 -24.99 22.86
C PHE A 193 -44.36 -25.08 24.29
N ASN A 194 -45.65 -25.37 24.47
CA ASN A 194 -46.26 -25.48 25.79
C ASN A 194 -45.74 -26.69 26.59
N VAL A 195 -45.18 -27.69 25.90
CA VAL A 195 -44.63 -28.91 26.51
C VAL A 195 -43.10 -28.83 26.60
N MET A 196 -42.43 -28.56 25.48
CA MET A 196 -40.95 -28.59 25.41
C MET A 196 -40.31 -27.23 25.73
N GLY A 197 -41.06 -26.13 25.65
CA GLY A 197 -40.59 -24.77 25.96
C GLY A 197 -39.52 -24.26 25.00
N TYR A 198 -38.59 -23.45 25.51
CA TYR A 198 -37.51 -22.87 24.70
C TYR A 198 -36.51 -23.88 24.13
N CYS A 199 -36.53 -25.13 24.61
CA CYS A 199 -35.64 -26.17 24.10
C CYS A 199 -35.99 -26.54 22.65
N VAL A 200 -37.28 -26.73 22.33
CA VAL A 200 -37.69 -27.07 20.96
C VAL A 200 -37.48 -25.92 19.98
N THR A 201 -37.69 -24.66 20.41
CA THR A 201 -37.48 -23.49 19.53
C THR A 201 -36.00 -23.33 19.19
N THR A 202 -35.13 -23.49 20.18
CA THR A 202 -33.68 -23.40 20.03
C THR A 202 -33.13 -24.58 19.22
N ALA A 203 -33.60 -25.81 19.50
CA ALA A 203 -33.21 -27.02 18.76
C ALA A 203 -33.63 -26.95 17.28
N LYS A 204 -34.82 -26.42 16.98
CA LYS A 204 -35.28 -26.24 15.59
C LYS A 204 -34.63 -25.05 14.89
N GLY A 205 -34.29 -23.98 15.62
CA GLY A 205 -33.44 -22.90 15.11
C GLY A 205 -32.06 -23.42 14.69
N ALA A 206 -31.41 -24.20 15.56
CA ALA A 206 -30.12 -24.83 15.27
C ALA A 206 -30.21 -25.85 14.12
N ALA A 207 -31.32 -26.59 14.01
CA ALA A 207 -31.55 -27.50 12.89
C ALA A 207 -31.58 -26.75 11.54
N GLU A 208 -32.20 -25.56 11.50
CA GLU A 208 -32.30 -24.79 10.25
C GLU A 208 -30.93 -24.23 9.81
N THR A 209 -30.11 -23.79 10.76
CA THR A 209 -28.73 -23.35 10.45
C THR A 209 -27.85 -24.54 10.05
N LEU A 210 -28.05 -25.72 10.64
CA LEU A 210 -27.37 -26.95 10.23
C LEU A 210 -27.71 -27.33 8.79
N LYS A 211 -28.98 -27.26 8.36
CA LYS A 211 -29.36 -27.53 6.96
C LYS A 211 -28.59 -26.64 5.99
N LEU A 212 -28.53 -25.33 6.27
CA LEU A 212 -27.76 -24.39 5.45
C LEU A 212 -26.27 -24.76 5.42
N ASN A 213 -25.66 -24.98 6.58
CA ASN A 213 -24.23 -25.26 6.68
C ASN A 213 -23.85 -26.61 6.03
N MET A 214 -24.69 -27.63 6.20
CA MET A 214 -24.55 -28.92 5.50
C MET A 214 -24.77 -28.78 3.99
N ALA A 215 -25.56 -27.82 3.53
CA ALA A 215 -25.68 -27.55 2.09
C ALA A 215 -24.42 -26.87 1.54
N ILE A 216 -23.97 -25.79 2.16
CA ILE A 216 -22.88 -24.96 1.62
C ILE A 216 -21.49 -25.55 1.85
N ILE A 217 -21.27 -26.47 2.79
CA ILE A 217 -19.94 -27.04 3.07
C ILE A 217 -19.32 -27.79 1.86
N LEU A 218 -20.14 -28.26 0.92
CA LEU A 218 -19.70 -28.91 -0.32
C LEU A 218 -19.19 -27.93 -1.38
N LEU A 219 -19.72 -26.70 -1.41
CA LEU A 219 -19.40 -25.73 -2.47
C LEU A 219 -17.91 -25.31 -2.47
N PRO A 220 -17.26 -25.03 -1.32
CA PRO A 220 -15.86 -24.64 -1.34
C PRO A 220 -14.90 -25.76 -1.78
N VAL A 221 -15.33 -27.03 -1.73
CA VAL A 221 -14.53 -28.18 -2.21
C VAL A 221 -14.81 -28.54 -3.67
N CYS A 222 -15.70 -27.81 -4.34
CA CYS A 222 -15.94 -27.87 -5.79
C CYS A 222 -14.88 -27.05 -6.54
N ARG A 223 -13.65 -27.58 -6.61
CA ARG A 223 -12.45 -26.87 -7.08
C ARG A 223 -12.50 -26.46 -8.55
N ASN A 224 -13.13 -27.27 -9.43
CA ASN A 224 -13.29 -26.88 -10.84
C ASN A 224 -14.22 -25.65 -10.93
N THR A 225 -15.34 -25.71 -10.22
CA THR A 225 -16.32 -24.62 -10.15
C THR A 225 -15.71 -23.35 -9.55
N ILE A 226 -14.96 -23.47 -8.44
CA ILE A 226 -14.27 -22.35 -7.80
C ILE A 226 -13.19 -21.75 -8.73
N THR A 227 -12.43 -22.59 -9.44
CA THR A 227 -11.41 -22.13 -10.40
C THR A 227 -12.05 -21.37 -11.57
N TRP A 228 -13.19 -21.86 -12.07
CA TRP A 228 -13.95 -21.17 -13.11
C TRP A 228 -14.52 -19.84 -12.60
N LEU A 229 -15.22 -19.84 -11.46
CA LEU A 229 -15.80 -18.64 -10.84
C LEU A 229 -14.76 -17.56 -10.54
N ARG A 230 -13.56 -17.96 -10.13
CA ARG A 230 -12.43 -17.06 -9.91
C ARG A 230 -12.06 -16.24 -11.16
N ASN A 231 -12.24 -16.79 -12.35
CA ASN A 231 -11.95 -16.09 -13.60
C ASN A 231 -13.12 -15.21 -14.09
N THR A 232 -14.21 -15.12 -13.32
CA THR A 232 -15.38 -14.29 -13.65
C THR A 232 -15.41 -12.98 -12.85
N ARG A 233 -16.38 -12.10 -13.17
CA ARG A 233 -16.62 -10.86 -12.41
C ARG A 233 -16.95 -11.10 -10.93
N ALA A 234 -17.37 -12.30 -10.54
CA ALA A 234 -17.66 -12.67 -9.16
C ALA A 234 -16.44 -12.55 -8.23
N ALA A 235 -15.23 -12.74 -8.74
CA ALA A 235 -13.99 -12.62 -7.96
C ALA A 235 -13.73 -11.19 -7.44
N ARG A 236 -14.45 -10.19 -7.97
CA ARG A 236 -14.43 -8.82 -7.43
C ARG A 236 -15.11 -8.73 -6.05
N ALA A 237 -16.12 -9.56 -5.80
CA ALA A 237 -16.92 -9.54 -4.57
C ALA A 237 -16.62 -10.71 -3.61
N LEU A 238 -16.16 -11.86 -4.13
CA LEU A 238 -15.95 -13.08 -3.34
C LEU A 238 -14.46 -13.48 -3.26
N PRO A 239 -13.94 -13.86 -2.07
CA PRO A 239 -12.57 -14.32 -1.89
C PRO A 239 -12.46 -15.83 -2.17
N PHE A 240 -12.53 -16.21 -3.45
CA PHE A 240 -12.50 -17.64 -3.85
C PHE A 240 -11.23 -18.40 -3.44
N ASP A 241 -10.13 -17.69 -3.20
CA ASP A 241 -8.86 -18.27 -2.70
C ASP A 241 -8.95 -18.81 -1.27
N ASP A 242 -9.93 -18.36 -0.48
CA ASP A 242 -10.16 -18.79 0.90
C ASP A 242 -11.19 -19.92 1.02
N ASN A 243 -11.55 -20.58 -0.09
CA ASN A 243 -12.56 -21.64 -0.10
C ASN A 243 -12.32 -22.72 0.98
N ILE A 244 -11.10 -23.23 1.14
CA ILE A 244 -10.79 -24.25 2.15
C ILE A 244 -10.81 -23.68 3.56
N ASN A 245 -10.45 -22.42 3.75
CA ASN A 245 -10.57 -21.76 5.07
C ASN A 245 -12.05 -21.60 5.44
N PHE A 246 -12.88 -21.18 4.48
CA PHE A 246 -14.32 -21.07 4.66
C PHE A 246 -14.97 -22.44 4.94
N HIS A 247 -14.54 -23.52 4.27
CA HIS A 247 -14.98 -24.89 4.56
C HIS A 247 -14.71 -25.28 6.03
N LYS A 248 -13.53 -24.95 6.57
CA LYS A 248 -13.21 -25.19 8.00
C LYS A 248 -14.07 -24.34 8.93
N THR A 249 -14.34 -23.09 8.57
CA THR A 249 -15.22 -22.20 9.35
C THR A 249 -16.65 -22.73 9.40
N ILE A 250 -17.18 -23.22 8.27
CA ILE A 250 -18.49 -23.87 8.21
C ILE A 250 -18.48 -25.15 9.05
N ALA A 251 -17.43 -25.97 8.98
CA ALA A 251 -17.31 -27.17 9.80
C ALA A 251 -17.37 -26.86 11.32
N ALA A 252 -16.72 -25.77 11.76
CA ALA A 252 -16.80 -25.33 13.15
C ALA A 252 -18.24 -24.92 13.54
N ALA A 253 -18.97 -24.21 12.65
CA ALA A 253 -20.37 -23.88 12.88
C ALA A 253 -21.28 -25.12 12.91
N ILE A 254 -20.98 -26.15 12.11
CA ILE A 254 -21.70 -27.44 12.17
C ILE A 254 -21.52 -28.09 13.53
N VAL A 255 -20.31 -28.10 14.12
CA VAL A 255 -20.10 -28.62 15.48
C VAL A 255 -21.00 -27.91 16.49
N VAL A 256 -21.01 -26.57 16.48
CA VAL A 256 -21.86 -25.77 17.38
C VAL A 256 -23.34 -26.08 17.15
N GLY A 257 -23.78 -26.14 15.89
CA GLY A 257 -25.15 -26.47 15.53
C GLY A 257 -25.56 -27.87 15.99
N VAL A 258 -24.71 -28.89 15.85
CA VAL A 258 -24.98 -30.28 16.25
C VAL A 258 -25.10 -30.38 17.76
N ILE A 259 -24.21 -29.72 18.52
CA ILE A 259 -24.28 -29.69 19.98
C ILE A 259 -25.60 -29.06 20.44
N LEU A 260 -25.96 -27.90 19.86
CA LEU A 260 -27.21 -27.23 20.21
C LEU A 260 -28.43 -28.06 19.80
N HIS A 261 -28.49 -28.56 18.57
CA HIS A 261 -29.64 -29.30 18.06
C HIS A 261 -29.83 -30.65 18.75
N GLY A 262 -28.80 -31.50 18.74
CA GLY A 262 -28.85 -32.85 19.31
C GLY A 262 -28.86 -32.82 20.83
N GLY A 263 -28.04 -31.96 21.45
CA GLY A 263 -27.98 -31.82 22.90
C GLY A 263 -29.30 -31.37 23.50
N LEU A 264 -29.98 -30.38 22.91
CA LEU A 264 -31.29 -29.94 23.40
C LEU A 264 -32.37 -31.00 23.21
N HIS A 265 -32.35 -31.76 22.11
CA HIS A 265 -33.28 -32.87 21.92
C HIS A 265 -33.08 -33.96 23.00
N LEU A 266 -31.83 -34.38 23.24
CA LEU A 266 -31.51 -35.47 24.17
C LEU A 266 -31.63 -35.08 25.65
N VAL A 267 -31.23 -33.86 26.02
CA VAL A 267 -31.11 -33.43 27.42
C VAL A 267 -32.32 -32.61 27.89
N CYS A 268 -33.10 -32.03 26.98
CA CYS A 268 -34.22 -31.17 27.36
C CYS A 268 -35.57 -31.57 26.74
N ASP A 269 -35.68 -31.68 25.41
CA ASP A 269 -36.98 -31.92 24.77
C ASP A 269 -37.55 -33.30 25.12
N PHE A 270 -36.75 -34.37 25.00
CA PHE A 270 -37.21 -35.72 25.32
C PHE A 270 -37.59 -35.86 26.81
N PRO A 271 -36.76 -35.42 27.79
CA PRO A 271 -37.17 -35.45 29.20
C PRO A 271 -38.45 -34.65 29.49
N ARG A 272 -38.63 -33.47 28.88
CA ARG A 272 -39.83 -32.63 29.08
C ARG A 272 -41.08 -33.24 28.48
N LEU A 273 -40.97 -33.89 27.32
CA LEU A 273 -42.08 -34.60 26.69
C LEU A 273 -42.53 -35.79 27.55
N ILE A 274 -41.57 -36.53 28.11
CA ILE A 274 -41.86 -37.69 28.96
C ILE A 274 -42.45 -37.26 30.31
N GLY A 275 -41.95 -36.16 30.86
CA GLY A 275 -42.40 -35.60 32.14
C GLY A 275 -43.70 -34.79 32.09
N SER A 276 -44.34 -34.61 30.93
CA SER A 276 -45.57 -33.80 30.83
C SER A 276 -46.81 -34.54 31.35
N SER A 277 -47.80 -33.83 31.88
CA SER A 277 -49.10 -34.45 32.22
C SER A 277 -49.80 -35.00 30.97
N GLU A 278 -50.69 -35.99 31.14
CA GLU A 278 -51.46 -36.59 30.03
C GLU A 278 -52.29 -35.55 29.27
N GLU A 279 -52.88 -34.58 29.98
CA GLU A 279 -53.62 -33.45 29.38
C GLU A 279 -52.76 -32.60 28.44
N LYS A 280 -51.50 -32.30 28.85
CA LYS A 280 -50.56 -31.54 28.03
C LYS A 280 -49.99 -32.36 26.87
N TYR A 281 -49.93 -33.69 27.02
CA TYR A 281 -49.44 -34.60 25.99
C TYR A 281 -50.48 -34.88 24.90
N ALA A 282 -51.77 -34.98 25.24
CA ALA A 282 -52.83 -35.41 24.31
C ALA A 282 -52.79 -34.73 22.93
N PRO A 283 -52.60 -33.40 22.80
CA PRO A 283 -52.54 -32.74 21.48
C PRO A 283 -51.27 -33.06 20.66
N LEU A 284 -50.24 -33.60 21.30
CA LEU A 284 -49.01 -34.08 20.68
C LEU A 284 -49.06 -35.55 20.25
N GLY A 285 -50.09 -36.30 20.65
CA GLY A 285 -50.25 -37.71 20.28
C GLY A 285 -50.30 -37.94 18.77
N LYS A 286 -50.82 -36.98 18.00
CA LYS A 286 -50.78 -37.01 16.53
C LYS A 286 -49.37 -37.02 15.93
N TYR A 287 -48.34 -36.65 16.69
CA TYR A 287 -46.94 -36.66 16.26
C TYR A 287 -46.19 -37.88 16.81
N PHE A 288 -46.39 -38.20 18.10
CA PHE A 288 -45.60 -39.18 18.86
C PHE A 288 -46.34 -40.49 19.20
N GLY A 289 -47.62 -40.62 18.85
CA GLY A 289 -48.48 -41.76 19.20
C GLY A 289 -49.45 -41.45 20.34
N GLU A 290 -50.56 -42.19 20.43
CA GLU A 290 -51.57 -41.99 21.49
C GLU A 290 -51.00 -42.25 22.89
N THR A 291 -50.12 -43.24 23.03
CA THR A 291 -49.38 -43.50 24.26
C THR A 291 -48.08 -42.70 24.29
N LYS A 292 -47.76 -42.15 25.45
CA LYS A 292 -46.52 -41.39 25.66
C LYS A 292 -45.29 -42.28 25.44
N PRO A 293 -44.33 -41.88 24.59
CA PRO A 293 -43.16 -42.69 24.31
C PRO A 293 -42.17 -42.67 25.49
N THR A 294 -41.40 -43.75 25.63
CA THR A 294 -40.25 -43.76 26.56
C THR A 294 -39.04 -43.07 25.93
N TYR A 295 -38.06 -42.68 26.76
CA TYR A 295 -36.81 -42.10 26.28
C TYR A 295 -36.11 -43.00 25.26
N LEU A 296 -36.06 -44.31 25.55
CA LEU A 296 -35.43 -45.29 24.68
C LEU A 296 -36.21 -45.44 23.36
N THR A 297 -37.53 -45.33 23.37
CA THR A 297 -38.36 -45.34 22.15
C THR A 297 -38.05 -44.13 21.25
N LEU A 298 -37.84 -42.94 21.83
CA LEU A 298 -37.47 -41.74 21.08
C LEU A 298 -36.06 -41.84 20.49
N VAL A 299 -35.09 -42.34 21.27
CA VAL A 299 -33.70 -42.52 20.80
C VAL A 299 -33.59 -43.64 19.74
N LYS A 300 -34.38 -44.71 19.87
CA LYS A 300 -34.47 -45.79 18.86
C LYS A 300 -35.35 -45.43 17.66
N GLY A 301 -36.01 -44.27 17.67
CA GLY A 301 -36.72 -43.77 16.50
C GLY A 301 -35.77 -43.49 15.33
N VAL A 302 -36.33 -43.33 14.12
CA VAL A 302 -35.55 -43.09 12.90
C VAL A 302 -34.68 -41.84 13.06
N GLU A 303 -35.22 -40.77 13.65
CA GLU A 303 -34.53 -39.51 13.92
C GLU A 303 -33.37 -39.68 14.92
N GLY A 304 -33.58 -40.47 15.97
CA GLY A 304 -32.57 -40.74 17.00
C GLY A 304 -31.42 -41.56 16.46
N ILE A 305 -31.70 -42.68 15.78
CA ILE A 305 -30.68 -43.55 15.18
C ILE A 305 -29.87 -42.81 14.12
N THR A 306 -30.53 -42.12 13.18
CA THR A 306 -29.84 -41.34 12.15
C THR A 306 -29.00 -40.22 12.76
N GLY A 307 -29.50 -39.54 13.79
CA GLY A 307 -28.76 -38.52 14.55
C GLY A 307 -27.48 -39.07 15.19
N VAL A 308 -27.56 -40.24 15.84
CA VAL A 308 -26.41 -40.89 16.47
C VAL A 308 -25.39 -41.36 15.44
N ILE A 309 -25.83 -41.97 14.32
CA ILE A 309 -24.95 -42.38 13.23
C ILE A 309 -24.19 -41.17 12.67
N MET A 310 -24.91 -40.08 12.37
CA MET A 310 -24.28 -38.84 11.90
C MET A 310 -23.26 -38.31 12.90
N LEU A 311 -23.60 -38.27 14.20
CA LEU A 311 -22.72 -37.78 15.25
C LEU A 311 -21.43 -38.59 15.36
N VAL A 312 -21.52 -39.94 15.39
CA VAL A 312 -20.36 -40.83 15.48
C VAL A 312 -19.45 -40.64 14.26
N CYS A 313 -20.01 -40.64 13.05
CA CYS A 313 -19.25 -40.41 11.82
C CYS A 313 -18.56 -39.05 11.82
N MET A 314 -19.26 -37.98 12.22
CA MET A 314 -18.70 -36.63 12.29
C MET A 314 -17.61 -36.50 13.36
N ILE A 315 -17.74 -37.13 14.52
CA ILE A 315 -16.70 -37.14 15.56
C ILE A 315 -15.41 -37.76 15.01
N ILE A 316 -15.50 -38.90 14.34
CA ILE A 316 -14.34 -39.59 13.73
C ILE A 316 -13.71 -38.68 12.66
N ALA A 317 -14.53 -38.21 11.71
CA ALA A 317 -14.06 -37.40 10.59
C ALA A 317 -13.42 -36.08 11.03
N PHE A 318 -14.03 -35.36 11.98
CA PHE A 318 -13.54 -34.06 12.44
C PHE A 318 -12.29 -34.20 13.29
N THR A 319 -12.21 -35.23 14.15
CA THR A 319 -11.02 -35.51 14.98
C THR A 319 -9.81 -35.81 14.10
N LEU A 320 -9.97 -36.69 13.11
CA LEU A 320 -8.88 -37.07 12.19
C LEU A 320 -8.53 -35.96 11.19
N ALA A 321 -9.46 -35.04 10.90
CA ALA A 321 -9.20 -33.84 10.09
C ALA A 321 -8.41 -32.74 10.84
N THR A 322 -8.29 -32.82 12.16
CA THR A 322 -7.49 -31.85 12.92
C THR A 322 -6.01 -31.89 12.54
N ARG A 323 -5.32 -30.75 12.70
CA ARG A 323 -3.89 -30.62 12.36
C ARG A 323 -3.01 -31.65 13.08
N TRP A 324 -3.35 -32.00 14.32
CA TRP A 324 -2.56 -32.89 15.18
C TRP A 324 -2.54 -34.33 14.65
N PHE A 325 -3.71 -34.88 14.31
CA PHE A 325 -3.85 -36.24 13.78
C PHE A 325 -3.44 -36.32 12.32
N ARG A 326 -3.89 -35.39 11.47
CA ARG A 326 -3.59 -35.39 10.03
C ARG A 326 -2.10 -35.27 9.72
N ARG A 327 -1.33 -34.56 10.55
CA ARG A 327 0.13 -34.41 10.39
C ARG A 327 0.95 -35.39 11.24
N SER A 328 0.31 -36.39 11.86
CA SER A 328 0.96 -37.38 12.75
C SER A 328 1.82 -36.74 13.85
N LEU A 329 1.39 -35.60 14.40
CA LEU A 329 2.08 -34.93 15.51
C LEU A 329 1.84 -35.67 16.84
N VAL A 330 0.71 -36.38 16.93
CA VAL A 330 0.42 -37.31 18.01
C VAL A 330 0.96 -38.68 17.60
N LYS A 331 1.86 -39.25 18.40
CA LYS A 331 2.35 -40.61 18.20
C LYS A 331 1.52 -41.56 19.07
N LEU A 332 0.67 -42.36 18.45
CA LEU A 332 -0.09 -43.40 19.15
C LEU A 332 0.72 -44.72 19.21
N PRO A 333 0.56 -45.52 20.28
CA PRO A 333 1.20 -46.84 20.36
C PRO A 333 0.58 -47.81 19.34
N LYS A 334 1.35 -48.80 18.89
CA LYS A 334 0.82 -49.89 18.03
C LYS A 334 -0.29 -50.65 18.78
N PRO A 335 -1.40 -51.03 18.12
CA PRO A 335 -1.66 -50.97 16.67
C PRO A 335 -2.33 -49.66 16.17
N PHE A 336 -2.46 -48.64 17.02
CA PHE A 336 -3.21 -47.42 16.70
C PHE A 336 -2.38 -46.35 15.97
N ASP A 337 -1.11 -46.60 15.70
CA ASP A 337 -0.22 -45.71 14.92
C ASP A 337 -0.78 -45.42 13.52
N LYS A 338 -1.47 -46.39 12.91
CA LYS A 338 -2.17 -46.25 11.62
C LYS A 338 -3.40 -45.34 11.63
N LEU A 339 -3.91 -44.95 12.80
CA LEU A 339 -5.03 -44.00 12.93
C LEU A 339 -4.57 -42.53 12.89
N THR A 340 -3.30 -42.29 12.56
CA THR A 340 -2.74 -40.95 12.37
C THR A 340 -2.14 -40.82 10.98
N GLY A 341 -2.10 -39.60 10.43
CA GLY A 341 -1.56 -39.35 9.09
C GLY A 341 -2.61 -38.91 8.08
N PHE A 342 -2.16 -38.66 6.85
CA PHE A 342 -3.03 -38.15 5.81
C PHE A 342 -4.00 -39.22 5.31
N ASN A 343 -3.58 -40.48 5.23
CA ASN A 343 -4.43 -41.58 4.80
C ASN A 343 -5.62 -41.76 5.76
N ALA A 344 -5.36 -41.77 7.07
CA ALA A 344 -6.40 -41.86 8.10
C ALA A 344 -7.41 -40.71 7.99
N PHE A 345 -6.93 -39.48 7.75
CA PHE A 345 -7.78 -38.34 7.44
C PHE A 345 -8.61 -38.56 6.16
N TRP A 346 -7.98 -38.96 5.06
CA TRP A 346 -8.64 -39.07 3.76
C TRP A 346 -9.81 -40.07 3.80
N TYR A 347 -9.57 -41.27 4.32
CA TYR A 347 -10.61 -42.32 4.40
C TYR A 347 -11.72 -41.95 5.39
N SER A 348 -11.37 -41.45 6.57
CA SER A 348 -12.39 -41.03 7.54
C SER A 348 -13.21 -39.84 7.07
N HIS A 349 -12.65 -38.94 6.26
CA HIS A 349 -13.40 -37.80 5.74
C HIS A 349 -14.50 -38.24 4.77
N HIS A 350 -14.35 -39.38 4.06
CA HIS A 350 -15.37 -39.97 3.19
C HIS A 350 -16.60 -40.49 3.94
N LEU A 351 -16.55 -40.61 5.28
CA LEU A 351 -17.73 -40.87 6.10
C LEU A 351 -18.83 -39.81 5.90
N PHE A 352 -18.52 -38.66 5.29
CA PHE A 352 -19.54 -37.70 4.86
C PHE A 352 -20.62 -38.36 3.99
N ILE A 353 -20.31 -39.38 3.17
CA ILE A 353 -21.32 -40.07 2.35
C ILE A 353 -22.41 -40.67 3.24
N ILE A 354 -22.01 -41.37 4.31
CA ILE A 354 -22.94 -41.95 5.30
C ILE A 354 -23.70 -40.83 6.02
N VAL A 355 -23.03 -39.73 6.35
CA VAL A 355 -23.66 -38.57 7.00
C VAL A 355 -24.74 -37.95 6.12
N TYR A 356 -24.52 -37.77 4.82
CA TYR A 356 -25.52 -37.18 3.92
C TYR A 356 -26.70 -38.13 3.65
N ILE A 357 -26.45 -39.44 3.49
CA ILE A 357 -27.52 -40.44 3.40
C ILE A 357 -28.38 -40.39 4.67
N SER A 358 -27.73 -40.42 5.84
CA SER A 358 -28.41 -40.32 7.13
C SER A 358 -29.13 -38.98 7.32
N LEU A 359 -28.60 -37.87 6.79
CA LEU A 359 -29.22 -36.54 6.87
C LEU A 359 -30.49 -36.45 6.03
N VAL A 360 -30.50 -37.07 4.84
CA VAL A 360 -31.70 -37.15 3.99
C VAL A 360 -32.78 -37.96 4.70
N ILE A 361 -32.42 -39.13 5.26
CA ILE A 361 -33.36 -39.94 6.04
C ILE A 361 -33.84 -39.15 7.28
N HIS A 362 -32.93 -38.57 8.05
CA HIS A 362 -33.28 -37.74 9.21
C HIS A 362 -34.24 -36.59 8.86
N GLY A 363 -34.11 -36.01 7.66
CA GLY A 363 -34.96 -34.93 7.17
C GLY A 363 -36.33 -35.36 6.63
N GLU A 364 -36.50 -36.62 6.27
CA GLU A 364 -37.72 -37.15 5.65
C GLU A 364 -38.68 -37.75 6.69
N TRP A 365 -38.15 -38.39 7.72
CA TRP A 365 -38.94 -38.92 8.84
C TRP A 365 -38.87 -37.96 10.02
N LEU A 366 -39.54 -36.80 9.96
CA LEU A 366 -39.55 -35.82 11.06
C LEU A 366 -40.81 -35.93 11.93
N TYR A 367 -40.65 -36.09 13.25
CA TYR A 367 -41.75 -36.11 14.23
C TYR A 367 -42.81 -35.01 14.04
N LEU A 368 -42.37 -33.75 13.94
CA LEU A 368 -43.25 -32.56 14.02
C LEU A 368 -43.72 -32.04 12.65
N ILE A 369 -43.30 -32.67 11.55
CA ILE A 369 -43.64 -32.24 10.18
C ILE A 369 -43.91 -33.47 9.29
N ARG A 370 -45.18 -33.76 9.04
CA ARG A 370 -45.59 -34.89 8.19
C ARG A 370 -45.81 -34.55 6.71
N ILE A 371 -46.02 -33.28 6.39
CA ILE A 371 -46.32 -32.82 5.02
C ILE A 371 -45.01 -32.66 4.22
N TRP A 372 -44.90 -33.35 3.08
CA TRP A 372 -43.66 -33.48 2.31
C TRP A 372 -43.04 -32.13 1.88
N TYR A 373 -43.82 -31.18 1.36
CA TYR A 373 -43.30 -29.88 0.91
C TYR A 373 -42.87 -28.95 2.08
N LYS A 374 -43.19 -29.31 3.32
CA LYS A 374 -42.71 -28.61 4.54
C LYS A 374 -41.41 -29.23 5.09
N ARG A 375 -40.98 -30.39 4.56
CA ARG A 375 -39.70 -31.05 4.90
C ARG A 375 -38.57 -30.39 4.12
N THR A 376 -38.09 -29.24 4.59
CA THR A 376 -37.19 -28.37 3.80
C THR A 376 -35.79 -28.94 3.57
N THR A 377 -35.38 -30.04 4.21
CA THR A 377 -34.00 -30.58 4.13
C THR A 377 -33.56 -30.87 2.70
N TRP A 378 -34.41 -31.51 1.88
CA TRP A 378 -34.06 -31.82 0.49
C TRP A 378 -33.87 -30.56 -0.36
N MET A 379 -34.61 -29.49 -0.08
CA MET A 379 -34.52 -28.22 -0.81
C MET A 379 -33.16 -27.55 -0.62
N TYR A 380 -32.62 -27.59 0.60
CA TYR A 380 -31.28 -27.09 0.89
C TYR A 380 -30.20 -27.92 0.19
N LEU A 381 -30.36 -29.24 0.17
CA LEU A 381 -29.32 -30.16 -0.31
C LEU A 381 -29.31 -30.33 -1.84
N ALA A 382 -30.45 -30.16 -2.52
CA ALA A 382 -30.60 -30.48 -3.94
C ALA A 382 -29.52 -29.84 -4.82
N VAL A 383 -29.37 -28.50 -4.77
CA VAL A 383 -28.43 -27.79 -5.64
C VAL A 383 -26.97 -28.10 -5.29
N PRO A 384 -26.50 -27.97 -4.03
CA PRO A 384 -25.08 -28.20 -3.73
C PRO A 384 -24.63 -29.66 -3.90
N VAL A 385 -25.50 -30.64 -3.60
CA VAL A 385 -25.19 -32.05 -3.83
C VAL A 385 -25.13 -32.35 -5.31
N CYS A 386 -26.07 -31.87 -6.12
CA CYS A 386 -26.03 -32.05 -7.58
C CYS A 386 -24.78 -31.43 -8.20
N LEU A 387 -24.40 -30.21 -7.77
CA LEU A 387 -23.17 -29.56 -8.23
C LEU A 387 -21.92 -30.34 -7.85
N TYR A 388 -21.85 -30.83 -6.60
CA TYR A 388 -20.73 -31.65 -6.14
C TYR A 388 -20.62 -32.96 -6.92
N VAL A 389 -21.73 -33.69 -7.09
CA VAL A 389 -21.77 -34.95 -7.85
C VAL A 389 -21.42 -34.72 -9.32
N GLY A 390 -21.95 -33.65 -9.92
CA GLY A 390 -21.60 -33.26 -11.28
C GLY A 390 -20.10 -32.99 -11.44
N GLU A 391 -19.49 -32.24 -10.52
CA GLU A 391 -18.05 -31.99 -10.54
C GLU A 391 -17.22 -33.28 -10.37
N ARG A 392 -17.64 -34.19 -9.48
CA ARG A 392 -16.95 -35.47 -9.27
C ARG A 392 -17.06 -36.38 -10.49
N THR A 393 -18.21 -36.36 -11.16
CA THR A 393 -18.45 -37.11 -12.40
C THR A 393 -17.59 -36.58 -13.54
N LEU A 394 -17.54 -35.25 -13.72
CA LEU A 394 -16.67 -34.61 -14.72
C LEU A 394 -15.20 -34.95 -14.48
N ARG A 395 -14.76 -34.96 -13.21
CA ARG A 395 -13.40 -35.34 -12.83
C ARG A 395 -13.09 -36.79 -13.21
N PHE A 396 -14.00 -37.71 -12.95
CA PHE A 396 -13.83 -39.13 -13.29
C PHE A 396 -13.58 -39.31 -14.80
N PHE A 397 -14.43 -38.75 -15.65
CA PHE A 397 -14.26 -38.81 -17.11
C PHE A 397 -12.98 -38.14 -17.60
N ARG A 398 -12.64 -36.98 -17.02
CA ARG A 398 -11.41 -36.24 -17.36
C ARG A 398 -10.14 -37.00 -16.99
N SER A 399 -10.11 -37.62 -15.81
CA SER A 399 -8.94 -38.35 -15.30
C SER A 399 -8.60 -39.59 -16.12
N GLY A 400 -9.61 -40.26 -16.71
CA GLY A 400 -9.40 -41.39 -17.62
C GLY A 400 -8.72 -41.00 -18.94
N SER A 401 -8.77 -39.72 -19.32
CA SER A 401 -8.20 -39.21 -20.58
C SER A 401 -6.80 -38.61 -20.44
N TYR A 402 -6.28 -38.46 -19.21
CA TYR A 402 -4.99 -37.81 -18.91
C TYR A 402 -3.98 -38.75 -18.23
N SER A 403 -3.77 -39.94 -18.81
CA SER A 403 -2.58 -40.71 -18.47
C SER A 403 -1.36 -40.03 -19.09
N VAL A 404 -0.33 -39.76 -18.30
CA VAL A 404 0.90 -39.11 -18.78
C VAL A 404 2.05 -40.10 -18.79
N ARG A 405 2.92 -39.97 -19.80
CA ARG A 405 4.18 -40.71 -19.87
C ARG A 405 5.23 -39.96 -19.05
N LEU A 406 5.95 -40.68 -18.19
CA LEU A 406 7.09 -40.11 -17.48
C LEU A 406 8.28 -39.98 -18.42
N LEU A 407 8.86 -38.79 -18.48
CA LEU A 407 10.02 -38.47 -19.30
C LEU A 407 11.31 -38.56 -18.47
N LYS A 408 11.29 -38.03 -17.24
CA LYS A 408 12.45 -37.98 -16.36
C LYS A 408 12.04 -38.01 -14.89
N VAL A 409 12.77 -38.79 -14.10
CA VAL A 409 12.64 -38.89 -12.64
C VAL A 409 13.99 -38.62 -12.01
N ALA A 410 14.03 -37.79 -10.97
CA ALA A 410 15.24 -37.52 -10.21
C ALA A 410 14.93 -37.42 -8.71
N ILE A 411 15.81 -38.00 -7.88
CA ILE A 411 15.71 -37.92 -6.42
C ILE A 411 16.88 -37.09 -5.89
N TYR A 412 16.57 -35.94 -5.28
CA TYR A 412 17.54 -34.99 -4.75
C TYR A 412 17.86 -35.20 -3.26
N PRO A 413 19.08 -34.84 -2.80
CA PRO A 413 19.37 -34.61 -1.39
C PRO A 413 18.33 -33.67 -0.76
N GLY A 414 17.94 -33.88 0.49
CA GLY A 414 16.81 -33.13 1.10
C GLY A 414 15.41 -33.73 0.86
N ASN A 415 15.34 -34.97 0.38
CA ASN A 415 14.09 -35.76 0.24
C ASN A 415 13.05 -35.15 -0.70
N VAL A 416 13.50 -34.65 -1.85
CA VAL A 416 12.64 -34.14 -2.93
C VAL A 416 12.73 -35.06 -4.15
N LEU A 417 11.57 -35.49 -4.66
CA LEU A 417 11.38 -36.26 -5.87
C LEU A 417 10.90 -35.31 -6.98
N THR A 418 11.63 -35.22 -8.08
CA THR A 418 11.23 -34.46 -9.27
C THR A 418 10.70 -35.41 -10.33
N LEU A 419 9.51 -35.11 -10.85
CA LEU A 419 8.83 -35.88 -11.89
C LEU A 419 8.57 -34.97 -13.08
N GLN A 420 9.13 -35.31 -14.22
CA GLN A 420 8.88 -34.70 -15.51
C GLN A 420 8.05 -35.66 -16.37
N MET A 421 6.97 -35.17 -16.97
CA MET A 421 5.98 -35.97 -17.68
C MET A 421 5.52 -35.28 -18.96
N SER A 422 5.01 -36.05 -19.91
CA SER A 422 4.46 -35.55 -21.17
C SER A 422 3.29 -34.61 -20.93
N LYS A 423 3.25 -33.47 -21.64
CA LYS A 423 2.13 -32.52 -21.58
C LYS A 423 1.00 -32.98 -22.52
N PRO A 424 -0.23 -33.24 -22.01
CA PRO A 424 -1.35 -33.55 -22.89
C PRO A 424 -1.70 -32.35 -23.79
N PRO A 425 -2.05 -32.54 -25.08
CA PRO A 425 -2.28 -31.45 -26.03
C PRO A 425 -3.36 -30.43 -25.58
N THR A 426 -4.38 -30.89 -24.86
CA THR A 426 -5.48 -30.06 -24.34
C THR A 426 -5.19 -29.43 -22.98
N PHE A 427 -4.05 -29.76 -22.34
CA PHE A 427 -3.72 -29.32 -20.99
C PHE A 427 -3.08 -27.92 -21.00
N ARG A 428 -3.92 -26.88 -20.94
CA ARG A 428 -3.51 -25.47 -20.90
C ARG A 428 -3.57 -24.92 -19.48
N TYR A 429 -2.47 -24.36 -19.00
CA TYR A 429 -2.34 -23.82 -17.64
C TYR A 429 -1.63 -22.46 -17.61
N LYS A 430 -1.67 -21.78 -16.45
CA LYS A 430 -0.96 -20.53 -16.16
C LYS A 430 0.08 -20.73 -15.06
N SER A 431 1.13 -19.93 -15.07
CA SER A 431 2.19 -19.98 -14.07
C SER A 431 1.65 -19.82 -12.64
N GLY A 432 2.18 -20.61 -11.72
CA GLY A 432 1.72 -20.69 -10.34
C GLY A 432 0.51 -21.61 -10.10
N GLN A 433 -0.14 -22.16 -11.14
CA GLN A 433 -1.19 -23.19 -11.00
C GLN A 433 -0.65 -24.49 -10.40
N TYR A 434 -1.58 -25.31 -9.88
CA TYR A 434 -1.27 -26.67 -9.41
C TYR A 434 -2.18 -27.69 -10.09
N MET A 435 -1.77 -28.95 -10.04
CA MET A 435 -2.55 -30.09 -10.52
C MET A 435 -2.61 -31.19 -9.46
N PHE A 436 -3.60 -32.06 -9.56
CA PHE A 436 -3.67 -33.28 -8.77
C PHE A 436 -3.00 -34.43 -9.51
N VAL A 437 -2.27 -35.23 -8.74
CA VAL A 437 -1.55 -36.40 -9.23
C VAL A 437 -2.03 -37.61 -8.46
N GLN A 438 -2.23 -38.70 -9.18
CA GLN A 438 -2.52 -40.02 -8.64
C GLN A 438 -1.50 -41.02 -9.16
N CYS A 439 -1.02 -41.89 -8.26
CA CYS A 439 -0.12 -43.00 -8.57
C CYS A 439 -0.79 -44.30 -8.14
N PRO A 440 -1.39 -45.08 -9.06
CA PRO A 440 -2.07 -46.33 -8.73
C PRO A 440 -1.20 -47.36 -8.01
N ALA A 441 0.12 -47.32 -8.22
CA ALA A 441 1.07 -48.19 -7.51
C ALA A 441 1.21 -47.86 -6.01
N VAL A 442 0.83 -46.65 -5.59
CA VAL A 442 0.78 -46.24 -4.17
C VAL A 442 -0.64 -46.39 -3.63
N SER A 443 -1.62 -45.78 -4.31
CA SER A 443 -3.03 -45.86 -3.95
C SER A 443 -3.90 -45.56 -5.17
N PRO A 444 -4.85 -46.44 -5.55
CA PRO A 444 -5.70 -46.27 -6.72
C PRO A 444 -6.81 -45.21 -6.54
N PHE A 445 -7.01 -44.68 -5.33
CA PHE A 445 -8.09 -43.73 -5.03
C PHE A 445 -7.60 -42.35 -4.59
N GLU A 446 -6.36 -42.25 -4.12
CA GLU A 446 -5.84 -40.99 -3.58
C GLU A 446 -5.33 -40.06 -4.68
N TRP A 447 -5.69 -38.79 -4.53
CA TRP A 447 -5.25 -37.70 -5.39
C TRP A 447 -4.62 -36.61 -4.55
N HIS A 448 -3.40 -36.23 -4.88
CA HIS A 448 -2.61 -35.25 -4.12
C HIS A 448 -2.24 -34.02 -4.97
N PRO A 449 -2.38 -32.79 -4.44
CA PRO A 449 -2.10 -31.58 -5.19
C PRO A 449 -0.61 -31.24 -5.19
N PHE A 450 -0.08 -30.87 -6.37
CA PHE A 450 1.29 -30.41 -6.55
C PHE A 450 1.34 -29.21 -7.50
N SER A 451 2.12 -28.19 -7.14
CA SER A 451 2.38 -27.03 -7.98
C SER A 451 3.04 -27.47 -9.29
N ILE A 452 2.56 -26.92 -10.40
CA ILE A 452 3.19 -27.15 -11.70
C ILE A 452 4.46 -26.29 -11.73
N THR A 453 5.61 -26.92 -11.93
CA THR A 453 6.92 -26.24 -11.87
C THR A 453 7.48 -25.87 -13.24
N SER A 454 6.95 -26.44 -14.33
CA SER A 454 7.27 -26.06 -15.71
C SER A 454 6.59 -24.75 -16.10
N ALA A 455 7.17 -24.00 -17.03
CA ALA A 455 6.54 -22.81 -17.61
C ALA A 455 5.39 -23.22 -18.55
N PRO A 456 4.32 -22.42 -18.69
CA PRO A 456 3.21 -22.72 -19.61
C PRO A 456 3.62 -22.98 -21.06
N GLY A 457 4.75 -22.39 -21.49
CA GLY A 457 5.34 -22.60 -22.81
C GLY A 457 6.08 -23.92 -23.00
N ASP A 458 6.46 -24.62 -21.92
CA ASP A 458 7.21 -25.88 -22.02
C ASP A 458 6.35 -27.00 -22.65
N ASP A 459 6.99 -27.90 -23.41
CA ASP A 459 6.36 -29.09 -24.01
C ASP A 459 6.18 -30.25 -23.02
N TYR A 460 6.59 -30.05 -21.77
CA TYR A 460 6.49 -31.02 -20.69
C TYR A 460 5.81 -30.42 -19.47
N LEU A 461 5.35 -31.28 -18.58
CA LEU A 461 4.89 -30.93 -17.24
C LEU A 461 5.92 -31.39 -16.22
N SER A 462 6.22 -30.56 -15.21
CA SER A 462 7.07 -30.97 -14.10
C SER A 462 6.45 -30.67 -12.74
N ILE A 463 6.78 -31.50 -11.75
CA ILE A 463 6.45 -31.29 -10.34
C ILE A 463 7.64 -31.65 -9.44
N HIS A 464 7.71 -30.99 -8.29
CA HIS A 464 8.70 -31.25 -7.24
C HIS A 464 7.98 -31.66 -5.96
N VAL A 465 8.18 -32.91 -5.54
CA VAL A 465 7.45 -33.55 -4.44
C VAL A 465 8.38 -33.76 -3.25
N ARG A 466 8.15 -33.02 -2.16
CA ARG A 466 8.87 -33.25 -0.89
C ARG A 466 8.22 -34.36 -0.08
N GLN A 467 9.05 -35.21 0.52
CA GLN A 467 8.60 -36.24 1.44
C GLN A 467 8.14 -35.63 2.77
N LEU A 468 6.82 -35.51 2.97
CA LEU A 468 6.21 -34.91 4.16
C LEU A 468 5.17 -35.80 4.86
N GLY A 469 4.67 -36.82 4.17
CA GLY A 469 3.58 -37.68 4.65
C GLY A 469 3.79 -39.14 4.29
N ASP A 470 2.85 -39.97 4.74
CA ASP A 470 2.70 -41.37 4.38
C ASP A 470 2.68 -41.59 2.86
N TRP A 471 1.77 -40.93 2.14
CA TRP A 471 1.66 -41.11 0.70
C TRP A 471 2.90 -40.66 -0.08
N THR A 472 3.49 -39.50 0.25
CA THR A 472 4.69 -38.98 -0.44
C THR A 472 5.94 -39.81 -0.15
N ARG A 473 6.03 -40.44 1.04
CA ARG A 473 7.09 -41.40 1.36
C ARG A 473 6.97 -42.67 0.54
N GLU A 474 5.77 -43.21 0.41
CA GLU A 474 5.52 -44.40 -0.43
C GLU A 474 5.75 -44.10 -1.92
N LEU A 475 5.33 -42.92 -2.39
CA LEU A 475 5.63 -42.46 -3.76
C LEU A 475 7.14 -42.48 -4.02
N LYS A 476 7.93 -41.86 -3.14
CA LYS A 476 9.39 -41.87 -3.26
C LYS A 476 9.96 -43.28 -3.22
N ARG A 477 9.46 -44.16 -2.35
CA ARG A 477 9.91 -45.57 -2.26
C ARG A 477 9.71 -46.30 -3.58
N VAL A 478 8.53 -46.17 -4.18
CA VAL A 478 8.18 -46.82 -5.46
C VAL A 478 9.07 -46.30 -6.59
N PHE A 479 9.28 -44.98 -6.69
CA PHE A 479 10.16 -44.42 -7.71
C PHE A 479 11.64 -44.72 -7.48
N SER A 480 12.09 -44.77 -6.21
CA SER A 480 13.48 -45.10 -5.88
C SER A 480 13.84 -46.53 -6.24
N ALA A 481 12.90 -47.48 -6.18
CA ALA A 481 13.13 -48.86 -6.61
C ALA A 481 13.25 -49.02 -8.14
N ALA A 482 12.67 -48.07 -8.88
CA ALA A 482 12.70 -48.02 -10.34
C ALA A 482 13.89 -47.21 -10.90
N CYS A 483 14.49 -46.31 -10.12
CA CYS A 483 15.64 -45.52 -10.53
C CYS A 483 16.96 -46.30 -10.45
N GLU A 484 17.91 -45.95 -11.31
CA GLU A 484 19.26 -46.51 -11.35
C GLU A 484 20.29 -45.49 -10.81
N PRO A 485 21.40 -45.95 -10.20
CA PRO A 485 22.52 -45.08 -9.85
C PRO A 485 23.24 -44.58 -11.11
N PRO A 486 23.80 -43.36 -11.10
CA PRO A 486 24.41 -42.76 -12.29
C PRO A 486 25.69 -43.49 -12.71
N VAL A 487 25.92 -43.57 -14.02
CA VAL A 487 27.14 -44.12 -14.62
C VAL A 487 28.18 -42.99 -14.78
N GLY A 488 29.31 -43.09 -14.08
CA GLY A 488 30.50 -42.26 -14.29
C GLY A 488 30.42 -40.78 -13.87
N GLY A 489 30.95 -40.46 -12.68
CA GLY A 489 31.57 -39.16 -12.35
C GLY A 489 30.70 -37.88 -12.31
N LYS A 490 29.44 -37.88 -12.76
CA LYS A 490 28.56 -36.69 -12.72
C LYS A 490 27.35 -36.91 -11.80
N SER A 491 27.44 -36.32 -10.59
CA SER A 491 26.38 -36.14 -9.58
C SER A 491 25.62 -37.42 -9.17
N GLY A 492 25.89 -37.91 -7.95
CA GLY A 492 25.32 -39.13 -7.32
C GLY A 492 23.80 -39.16 -7.08
N LEU A 493 23.00 -38.57 -7.96
CA LEU A 493 21.54 -38.54 -7.94
C LEU A 493 20.97 -39.80 -8.59
N LEU A 494 20.06 -40.50 -7.91
CA LEU A 494 19.26 -41.56 -8.52
C LEU A 494 18.37 -40.96 -9.61
N ARG A 495 18.47 -41.49 -10.83
CA ARG A 495 17.73 -41.00 -12.00
C ARG A 495 17.11 -42.16 -12.76
N ALA A 496 16.00 -41.86 -13.44
CA ALA A 496 15.43 -42.70 -14.47
C ALA A 496 14.93 -41.81 -15.61
N ASP A 497 15.20 -42.23 -16.84
CA ASP A 497 14.69 -41.62 -18.07
C ASP A 497 14.02 -42.68 -18.97
N GLU A 498 13.60 -42.29 -20.17
CA GLU A 498 12.95 -43.19 -21.14
C GLU A 498 13.83 -44.40 -21.55
N THR A 499 15.14 -44.36 -21.30
CA THR A 499 16.08 -45.45 -21.63
C THR A 499 16.26 -46.48 -20.50
N THR A 500 15.65 -46.24 -19.34
CA THR A 500 15.74 -47.12 -18.16
C THR A 500 15.07 -48.48 -18.41
N LYS A 501 15.75 -49.58 -18.09
CA LYS A 501 15.27 -50.95 -18.37
C LYS A 501 14.03 -51.35 -17.56
N LYS A 502 13.79 -50.72 -16.41
CA LYS A 502 12.63 -50.99 -15.55
C LYS A 502 11.43 -50.11 -15.92
N ALA A 503 10.25 -50.72 -16.01
CA ALA A 503 9.02 -50.00 -16.27
C ALA A 503 8.71 -48.99 -15.14
N LEU A 504 8.57 -47.70 -15.50
CA LEU A 504 8.21 -46.65 -14.56
C LEU A 504 6.73 -46.75 -14.14
N PRO A 505 6.38 -46.43 -12.88
CA PRO A 505 5.00 -46.40 -12.41
C PRO A 505 4.12 -45.45 -13.23
N LYS A 506 2.89 -45.87 -13.55
CA LYS A 506 1.91 -45.01 -14.22
C LYS A 506 1.49 -43.85 -13.33
N LEU A 507 1.35 -42.66 -13.92
CA LEU A 507 0.80 -41.47 -13.26
C LEU A 507 -0.42 -40.96 -14.01
N LEU A 508 -1.43 -40.54 -13.23
CA LEU A 508 -2.64 -39.90 -13.71
C LEU A 508 -2.66 -38.46 -13.20
N ILE A 509 -3.05 -37.51 -14.05
CA ILE A 509 -3.12 -36.10 -13.68
C ILE A 509 -4.52 -35.53 -13.85
N ASP A 510 -4.82 -34.50 -13.08
CA ASP A 510 -6.11 -33.81 -13.10
C ASP A 510 -5.93 -32.32 -12.75
N GLY A 511 -6.51 -31.43 -13.56
CA GLY A 511 -6.31 -29.98 -13.44
C GLY A 511 -6.27 -29.29 -14.80
N PRO A 512 -5.71 -28.07 -14.88
CA PRO A 512 -5.07 -27.29 -13.80
C PRO A 512 -6.06 -26.56 -12.89
N TYR A 513 -5.61 -26.18 -11.69
CA TYR A 513 -6.41 -25.50 -10.66
C TYR A 513 -5.89 -24.13 -10.26
N GLY A 514 -6.83 -23.22 -9.94
CA GLY A 514 -6.58 -21.85 -9.50
C GLY A 514 -5.83 -21.76 -8.16
N SER A 515 -4.90 -20.81 -8.03
CA SER A 515 -4.03 -20.53 -6.89
C SER A 515 -3.70 -19.03 -6.81
N PRO A 516 -3.57 -18.44 -5.60
CA PRO A 516 -3.24 -17.01 -5.45
C PRO A 516 -1.99 -16.57 -6.21
N ALA A 517 -1.03 -17.46 -6.41
CA ALA A 517 0.23 -17.21 -7.10
C ALA A 517 0.07 -16.78 -8.58
N GLN A 518 -1.07 -17.03 -9.23
CA GLN A 518 -1.34 -16.64 -10.63
C GLN A 518 -1.47 -15.14 -10.88
N ASP A 519 -1.66 -14.36 -9.83
CA ASP A 519 -1.97 -12.94 -9.95
C ASP A 519 -0.70 -12.07 -10.13
N TYR A 520 0.50 -12.68 -10.25
CA TYR A 520 1.78 -11.98 -10.39
C TYR A 520 1.78 -10.97 -11.56
N SER A 521 1.16 -11.32 -12.70
CA SER A 521 1.14 -10.43 -13.87
C SER A 521 0.32 -9.14 -13.69
N LYS A 522 -0.36 -8.96 -12.55
CA LYS A 522 -1.14 -7.76 -12.22
C LYS A 522 -0.30 -6.65 -11.60
N TYR A 523 0.97 -6.91 -11.30
CA TYR A 523 1.81 -6.05 -10.48
C TYR A 523 3.12 -5.70 -11.19
N ASP A 524 3.52 -4.43 -11.04
CA ASP A 524 4.72 -3.88 -11.69
C ASP A 524 5.99 -4.35 -10.95
N VAL A 525 5.96 -4.35 -9.61
CA VAL A 525 7.03 -4.86 -8.76
C VAL A 525 6.55 -6.08 -7.99
N LEU A 526 7.23 -7.21 -8.16
CA LEU A 526 6.94 -8.46 -7.47
C LEU A 526 7.88 -8.69 -6.30
N LEU A 527 7.32 -8.99 -5.12
CA LEU A 527 8.05 -9.60 -4.01
C LEU A 527 7.55 -11.02 -3.81
N LEU A 528 8.35 -11.98 -4.27
CA LEU A 528 8.09 -13.41 -4.20
C LEU A 528 8.83 -14.00 -3.00
N VAL A 529 8.11 -14.54 -2.01
CA VAL A 529 8.72 -15.12 -0.80
C VAL A 529 8.43 -16.62 -0.75
N GLY A 530 9.43 -17.44 -1.02
CA GLY A 530 9.35 -18.90 -0.92
C GLY A 530 9.82 -19.41 0.44
N LEU A 531 9.04 -20.29 1.08
CA LEU A 531 9.44 -20.95 2.33
C LEU A 531 9.61 -22.47 2.13
N GLY A 532 10.85 -22.97 2.17
CA GLY A 532 11.16 -24.38 1.92
C GLY A 532 10.62 -24.85 0.57
N ILE A 533 9.84 -25.95 0.56
CA ILE A 533 9.17 -26.45 -0.67
C ILE A 533 8.05 -25.52 -1.16
N GLY A 534 7.63 -24.55 -0.34
CA GLY A 534 6.70 -23.50 -0.73
C GLY A 534 7.24 -22.57 -1.83
N ALA A 535 8.52 -22.70 -2.20
CA ALA A 535 9.08 -22.02 -3.36
C ALA A 535 8.63 -22.60 -4.71
N THR A 536 8.09 -23.82 -4.74
CA THR A 536 7.74 -24.54 -5.98
C THR A 536 6.83 -23.81 -6.97
N PRO A 537 5.80 -23.04 -6.57
CA PRO A 537 4.99 -22.29 -7.55
C PRO A 537 5.79 -21.20 -8.26
N PHE A 538 6.80 -20.64 -7.58
CA PHE A 538 7.60 -19.54 -8.12
C PHE A 538 8.58 -20.01 -9.20
N ILE A 539 8.91 -21.31 -9.27
CA ILE A 539 9.71 -21.87 -10.36
C ILE A 539 9.05 -21.57 -11.72
N SER A 540 7.76 -21.92 -11.83
CA SER A 540 6.98 -21.71 -13.05
C SER A 540 6.82 -20.22 -13.36
N ILE A 541 6.64 -19.38 -12.34
CA ILE A 541 6.53 -17.92 -12.48
C ILE A 541 7.85 -17.32 -12.98
N LEU A 542 8.97 -17.68 -12.38
CA LEU A 542 10.29 -17.15 -12.74
C LEU A 542 10.68 -17.57 -14.15
N LYS A 543 10.48 -18.84 -14.54
CA LYS A 543 10.72 -19.30 -15.90
C LYS A 543 9.85 -18.55 -16.93
N ASP A 544 8.58 -18.34 -16.60
CA ASP A 544 7.65 -17.63 -17.48
C ASP A 544 7.98 -16.12 -17.60
N LEU A 545 8.45 -15.49 -16.53
CA LEU A 545 8.97 -14.12 -16.55
C LEU A 545 10.19 -14.03 -17.48
N ILE A 546 11.12 -14.98 -17.40
CA ILE A 546 12.34 -14.98 -18.23
C ILE A 546 12.05 -15.23 -19.69
N ASN A 547 11.21 -16.22 -19.99
CA ASN A 547 10.77 -16.45 -21.36
C ASN A 547 10.10 -15.21 -21.95
N SER A 548 9.42 -14.42 -21.11
CA SER A 548 8.84 -13.14 -21.55
C SER A 548 9.91 -12.06 -21.75
N ILE A 549 10.95 -12.00 -20.91
CA ILE A 549 12.08 -11.07 -21.04
C ILE A 549 12.87 -11.36 -22.32
N ILE A 550 13.29 -12.61 -22.53
CA ILE A 550 14.03 -13.05 -23.72
C ILE A 550 13.25 -12.71 -24.98
N LYS A 551 11.95 -12.98 -25.00
CA LYS A 551 11.10 -12.65 -26.15
C LYS A 551 11.03 -11.14 -26.43
N MET A 552 11.05 -10.29 -25.40
CA MET A 552 11.10 -8.85 -25.59
C MET A 552 12.45 -8.41 -26.17
N GLU A 553 13.55 -9.05 -25.76
CA GLU A 553 14.90 -8.79 -26.28
C GLU A 553 15.03 -9.21 -27.75
N GLU A 554 14.58 -10.41 -28.11
CA GLU A 554 14.54 -10.88 -29.50
C GLU A 554 13.70 -9.96 -30.40
N GLU A 555 12.59 -9.42 -29.87
CA GLU A 555 11.75 -8.46 -30.60
C GLU A 555 12.40 -7.06 -30.74
N GLU A 556 13.21 -6.62 -29.77
CA GLU A 556 14.00 -5.37 -29.83
C GLU A 556 15.17 -5.50 -30.80
N GLU A 557 15.91 -6.62 -30.78
CA GLU A 557 16.99 -6.89 -31.74
C GLU A 557 16.46 -6.98 -33.18
N ALA A 558 15.34 -7.69 -33.39
CA ALA A 558 14.70 -7.79 -34.70
C ALA A 558 14.13 -6.46 -35.22
N SER A 559 13.94 -5.46 -34.36
CA SER A 559 13.53 -4.10 -34.77
C SER A 559 14.71 -3.13 -34.97
N GLY A 560 15.90 -3.45 -34.43
CA GLY A 560 17.15 -2.74 -34.70
C GLY A 560 17.70 -2.97 -36.11
N ASP A 561 17.49 -4.17 -36.67
CA ASP A 561 17.98 -4.55 -38.01
C ASP A 561 17.19 -3.95 -39.19
N LEU A 562 16.18 -3.12 -38.93
CA LEU A 562 15.39 -2.45 -39.98
C LEU A 562 15.97 -1.11 -40.48
N TYR A 563 17.13 -0.70 -40.00
CA TYR A 563 17.85 0.48 -40.52
C TYR A 563 19.16 0.07 -41.20
N PRO A 564 19.21 -0.08 -42.53
CA PRO A 564 20.47 -0.18 -43.23
C PRO A 564 21.23 1.15 -43.11
N PRO A 565 22.57 1.16 -43.22
CA PRO A 565 23.35 2.39 -43.24
C PRO A 565 22.83 3.28 -44.37
N ILE A 566 22.61 4.56 -44.08
CA ILE A 566 22.10 5.56 -45.03
C ILE A 566 23.10 5.69 -46.20
N GLY A 567 22.86 4.91 -47.26
CA GLY A 567 23.41 5.10 -48.59
C GLY A 567 22.39 5.85 -49.43
N ARG A 568 22.81 6.99 -50.01
CA ARG A 568 22.03 7.75 -50.99
C ARG A 568 21.63 6.87 -52.17
N ASN A 569 20.37 6.43 -52.23
CA ASN A 569 19.48 6.54 -53.39
C ASN A 569 18.13 5.85 -53.13
N LYS A 570 17.05 6.51 -53.54
CA LYS A 570 15.64 6.15 -53.31
C LYS A 570 15.25 4.78 -53.91
N ALA A 571 14.41 4.04 -53.17
CA ALA A 571 13.25 3.33 -53.71
C ALA A 571 12.10 3.35 -52.68
N HIS A 572 10.88 3.48 -53.19
CA HIS A 572 9.62 3.66 -52.47
C HIS A 572 9.33 2.49 -51.50
N VAL A 573 9.11 2.77 -50.21
CA VAL A 573 8.55 1.78 -49.26
C VAL A 573 7.03 1.93 -49.27
N ASP A 574 6.34 0.82 -49.52
CA ASP A 574 4.88 0.74 -49.64
C ASP A 574 4.18 0.94 -48.28
N LEU A 575 3.18 1.83 -48.25
CA LEU A 575 2.45 2.25 -47.06
C LEU A 575 1.65 1.09 -46.43
N ASP A 576 1.26 0.10 -47.24
CA ASP A 576 0.50 -1.08 -46.79
C ASP A 576 1.37 -2.06 -45.96
N THR A 577 2.69 -2.06 -46.22
CA THR A 577 3.66 -2.83 -45.43
C THR A 577 3.89 -2.18 -44.05
N LEU A 578 3.92 -0.85 -43.99
CA LEU A 578 4.05 -0.10 -42.73
C LEU A 578 2.80 -0.23 -41.84
N MET A 579 1.61 -0.29 -42.45
CA MET A 579 0.34 -0.48 -41.74
C MET A 579 0.13 -1.92 -41.23
N ARG A 580 0.69 -2.94 -41.90
CA ARG A 580 0.63 -4.33 -41.41
C ARG A 580 1.49 -4.56 -40.17
N ILE A 581 2.63 -3.90 -40.04
CA ILE A 581 3.54 -4.00 -38.89
C ILE A 581 2.91 -3.41 -37.61
N THR A 582 1.98 -2.46 -37.73
CA THR A 582 1.40 -1.71 -36.60
C THR A 582 0.09 -2.31 -36.04
N SER A 583 -0.40 -3.43 -36.57
CA SER A 583 -1.77 -3.92 -36.30
C SER A 583 -1.92 -5.07 -35.28
N LYS A 584 -0.85 -5.57 -34.66
CA LYS A 584 -0.95 -6.58 -33.59
C LYS A 584 -0.67 -5.96 -32.21
N PRO A 585 -1.58 -6.07 -31.23
CA PRO A 585 -1.34 -5.56 -29.89
C PRO A 585 -0.24 -6.42 -29.23
N LYS A 586 0.98 -5.87 -29.14
CA LYS A 586 2.09 -6.47 -28.40
C LYS A 586 1.68 -6.59 -26.92
N ARG A 587 1.70 -7.81 -26.38
CA ARG A 587 1.50 -8.05 -24.94
C ARG A 587 2.78 -7.64 -24.21
N VAL A 588 2.89 -6.36 -23.85
CA VAL A 588 3.97 -5.86 -22.99
C VAL A 588 3.78 -6.46 -21.60
N LEU A 589 4.79 -7.17 -21.10
CA LEU A 589 4.82 -7.66 -19.72
C LEU A 589 4.77 -6.45 -18.78
N LYS A 590 3.79 -6.41 -17.85
CA LYS A 590 3.64 -5.27 -16.92
C LYS A 590 4.70 -5.23 -15.82
N THR A 591 5.26 -6.38 -15.46
CA THR A 591 6.22 -6.49 -14.36
C THR A 591 7.59 -5.95 -14.78
N THR A 592 8.06 -4.91 -14.10
CA THR A 592 9.36 -4.27 -14.33
C THR A 592 10.47 -4.89 -13.49
N ASN A 593 10.15 -5.42 -12.29
CA ASN A 593 11.12 -6.04 -11.39
C ASN A 593 10.50 -7.16 -10.56
N ALA A 594 11.26 -8.21 -10.30
CA ALA A 594 10.90 -9.27 -9.38
C ALA A 594 12.01 -9.51 -8.34
N TYR A 595 11.62 -9.56 -7.07
CA TYR A 595 12.49 -9.90 -5.95
C TYR A 595 12.08 -11.25 -5.42
N PHE A 596 12.94 -12.26 -5.55
CA PHE A 596 12.67 -13.60 -5.08
C PHE A 596 13.50 -13.92 -3.83
N TYR A 597 12.84 -13.98 -2.68
CA TYR A 597 13.42 -14.36 -1.40
C TYR A 597 13.07 -15.81 -1.07
N TRP A 598 14.06 -16.70 -1.13
CA TRP A 598 13.88 -18.08 -0.73
C TRP A 598 14.47 -18.36 0.63
N VAL A 599 13.63 -18.78 1.57
CA VAL A 599 14.03 -19.10 2.94
C VAL A 599 13.91 -20.60 3.17
N THR A 600 15.02 -21.26 3.48
CA THR A 600 15.07 -22.68 3.83
C THR A 600 15.84 -22.92 5.12
N ARG A 601 15.69 -24.12 5.69
CA ARG A 601 16.42 -24.61 6.87
C ARG A 601 17.44 -25.69 6.54
N GLU A 602 17.32 -26.30 5.38
CA GLU A 602 18.09 -27.49 5.00
C GLU A 602 18.95 -27.15 3.80
N GLN A 603 20.27 -27.30 3.93
CA GLN A 603 21.23 -27.03 2.85
C GLN A 603 20.89 -27.85 1.58
N GLY A 604 20.54 -29.13 1.72
CA GLY A 604 20.16 -29.97 0.58
C GLY A 604 18.90 -29.50 -0.17
N SER A 605 18.13 -28.56 0.39
CA SER A 605 17.02 -27.96 -0.38
C SER A 605 17.53 -27.21 -1.62
N PHE A 606 18.74 -26.64 -1.60
CA PHE A 606 19.26 -25.88 -2.73
C PHE A 606 19.46 -26.74 -3.98
N ASP A 607 19.70 -28.05 -3.85
CA ASP A 607 20.04 -28.92 -4.99
C ASP A 607 18.92 -29.05 -6.03
N TRP A 608 17.66 -29.13 -5.60
CA TRP A 608 16.53 -29.28 -6.53
C TRP A 608 16.14 -27.99 -7.24
N PHE A 609 16.50 -26.82 -6.68
CA PHE A 609 16.23 -25.52 -7.30
C PHE A 609 17.47 -24.90 -7.98
N LYS A 610 18.66 -25.48 -7.73
CA LYS A 610 19.95 -25.00 -8.25
C LYS A 610 19.96 -24.79 -9.75
N GLY A 611 19.46 -25.77 -10.52
CA GLY A 611 19.43 -25.67 -11.98
C GLY A 611 18.64 -24.45 -12.46
N VAL A 612 17.49 -24.18 -11.83
CA VAL A 612 16.65 -23.03 -12.18
C VAL A 612 17.30 -21.73 -11.73
N MET A 613 17.87 -21.64 -10.53
CA MET A 613 18.55 -20.41 -10.08
C MET A 613 19.73 -20.04 -10.98
N ASN A 614 20.51 -21.02 -11.43
CA ASN A 614 21.63 -20.76 -12.34
C ASN A 614 21.16 -20.34 -13.73
N GLU A 615 20.14 -21.02 -14.28
CA GLU A 615 19.49 -20.66 -15.56
C GLU A 615 18.96 -19.22 -15.50
N ILE A 616 18.28 -18.84 -14.42
CA ILE A 616 17.78 -17.49 -14.23
C ILE A 616 18.93 -16.48 -14.16
N ALA A 617 19.96 -16.76 -13.36
CA ALA A 617 21.09 -15.86 -13.18
C ALA A 617 21.95 -15.70 -14.46
N GLU A 618 21.87 -16.63 -15.41
CA GLU A 618 22.55 -16.56 -16.71
C GLU A 618 21.75 -15.81 -17.77
N LEU A 619 20.42 -15.99 -17.78
CA LEU A 619 19.55 -15.41 -18.81
C LEU A 619 19.11 -13.98 -18.49
N ASP A 620 19.07 -13.58 -17.21
CA ASP A 620 18.61 -12.24 -16.82
C ASP A 620 19.71 -11.17 -16.95
N GLN A 621 20.01 -10.76 -18.18
CA GLN A 621 21.05 -9.76 -18.48
C GLN A 621 20.70 -8.36 -17.95
N ARG A 622 19.40 -8.02 -17.85
CA ARG A 622 18.90 -6.71 -17.38
C ARG A 622 18.75 -6.61 -15.87
N ASN A 623 19.08 -7.66 -15.10
CA ASN A 623 18.89 -7.73 -13.65
C ASN A 623 17.45 -7.41 -13.20
N ILE A 624 16.46 -7.90 -13.97
CA ILE A 624 15.03 -7.72 -13.67
C ILE A 624 14.62 -8.55 -12.44
N ILE A 625 15.25 -9.71 -12.25
CA ILE A 625 14.97 -10.71 -11.22
C ILE A 625 16.11 -10.76 -10.19
N GLU A 626 15.93 -10.12 -9.04
CA GLU A 626 16.87 -10.19 -7.92
C GLU A 626 16.53 -11.38 -7.01
N MET A 627 17.41 -12.38 -6.95
CA MET A 627 17.23 -13.57 -6.10
C MET A 627 18.07 -13.49 -4.82
N HIS A 628 17.46 -13.89 -3.70
CA HIS A 628 18.11 -13.94 -2.39
C HIS A 628 17.79 -15.27 -1.69
N ASN A 629 18.84 -16.05 -1.43
CA ASN A 629 18.73 -17.28 -0.68
C ASN A 629 18.98 -17.01 0.82
N TYR A 630 18.19 -17.61 1.71
CA TYR A 630 18.36 -17.50 3.16
C TYR A 630 18.37 -18.89 3.78
N LEU A 631 19.48 -19.24 4.43
CA LEU A 631 19.63 -20.48 5.19
C LEU A 631 19.52 -20.22 6.69
N THR A 632 18.34 -20.50 7.23
CA THR A 632 17.97 -20.18 8.62
C THR A 632 18.52 -21.15 9.68
N SER A 633 19.20 -22.22 9.27
CA SER A 633 19.92 -23.12 10.20
C SER A 633 21.29 -22.59 10.62
N VAL A 634 21.86 -21.68 9.83
CA VAL A 634 23.17 -21.06 10.07
C VAL A 634 22.98 -19.82 10.95
N TYR A 635 23.90 -19.59 11.88
CA TYR A 635 23.89 -18.42 12.73
C TYR A 635 24.14 -17.13 11.93
N GLU A 636 23.69 -15.98 12.44
CA GLU A 636 23.75 -14.69 11.75
C GLU A 636 25.18 -14.31 11.33
N GLU A 637 25.30 -13.59 10.22
CA GLU A 637 26.57 -13.04 9.75
C GLU A 637 27.18 -12.14 10.84
N GLY A 638 28.34 -12.54 11.36
CA GLY A 638 29.00 -11.88 12.50
C GLY A 638 29.02 -12.71 13.79
N ASP A 639 28.31 -13.84 13.87
CA ASP A 639 28.51 -14.84 14.93
C ASP A 639 29.85 -15.57 14.73
N ALA A 640 30.61 -15.81 15.80
CA ALA A 640 31.88 -16.53 15.74
C ALA A 640 31.76 -17.91 15.07
N ARG A 641 30.60 -18.58 15.22
CA ARG A 641 30.32 -19.87 14.56
C ARG A 641 30.18 -19.78 13.05
N SER A 642 29.83 -18.62 12.51
CA SER A 642 29.55 -18.40 11.08
C SER A 642 30.62 -17.53 10.39
N ALA A 643 31.57 -16.96 11.15
CA ALA A 643 32.58 -16.04 10.63
C ALA A 643 33.42 -16.67 9.51
N LEU A 644 34.00 -17.84 9.75
CA LEU A 644 34.80 -18.56 8.77
C LEU A 644 34.00 -18.98 7.53
N ILE A 645 32.77 -19.45 7.72
CA ILE A 645 31.89 -19.82 6.59
C ILE A 645 31.57 -18.58 5.74
N THR A 646 31.35 -17.42 6.37
CA THR A 646 31.09 -16.16 5.66
C THR A 646 32.31 -15.70 4.87
N MET A 647 33.51 -15.87 5.44
CA MET A 647 34.79 -15.56 4.80
C MET A 647 35.03 -16.46 3.58
N LEU A 648 34.94 -17.77 3.78
CA LEU A 648 35.08 -18.76 2.72
C LEU A 648 34.05 -18.56 1.60
N GLN A 649 32.83 -18.18 1.96
CA GLN A 649 31.77 -17.88 1.00
C GLN A 649 32.14 -16.67 0.13
N ALA A 650 32.70 -15.61 0.73
CA ALA A 650 33.13 -14.42 0.00
C ALA A 650 34.31 -14.75 -0.94
N LEU A 651 35.31 -15.48 -0.46
CA LEU A 651 36.47 -15.89 -1.25
C LEU A 651 36.10 -16.74 -2.46
N ASN A 652 35.34 -17.81 -2.23
CA ASN A 652 34.94 -18.70 -3.31
C ASN A 652 33.97 -18.02 -4.30
N HIS A 653 33.14 -17.08 -3.85
CA HIS A 653 32.27 -16.31 -4.75
C HIS A 653 33.08 -15.34 -5.60
N ALA A 654 34.12 -14.70 -5.05
CA ALA A 654 35.02 -13.84 -5.81
C ALA A 654 35.85 -14.61 -6.84
N LYS A 655 36.40 -15.78 -6.48
CA LYS A 655 37.24 -16.59 -7.37
C LYS A 655 36.43 -17.35 -8.42
N ASN A 656 35.35 -18.02 -7.99
CA ASN A 656 34.62 -18.99 -8.81
C ASN A 656 33.22 -18.50 -9.22
N GLY A 657 32.76 -17.34 -8.74
CA GLY A 657 31.41 -16.82 -9.04
C GLY A 657 30.26 -17.63 -8.41
N VAL A 658 30.56 -18.54 -7.48
CA VAL A 658 29.61 -19.51 -6.94
C VAL A 658 29.62 -19.52 -5.41
N ASP A 659 28.43 -19.59 -4.83
CA ASP A 659 28.20 -19.68 -3.39
C ASP A 659 28.55 -21.08 -2.84
N ILE A 660 29.37 -21.17 -1.78
CA ILE A 660 29.80 -22.46 -1.20
C ILE A 660 28.66 -23.28 -0.58
N VAL A 661 27.59 -22.61 -0.14
CA VAL A 661 26.49 -23.25 0.60
C VAL A 661 25.47 -23.86 -0.34
N SER A 662 25.03 -23.08 -1.33
CA SER A 662 24.03 -23.48 -2.34
C SER A 662 24.66 -24.06 -3.61
N GLY A 663 25.93 -23.78 -3.87
CA GLY A 663 26.60 -24.11 -5.12
C GLY A 663 26.01 -23.38 -6.33
N THR A 664 25.41 -22.20 -6.15
CA THR A 664 24.76 -21.41 -7.20
C THR A 664 25.42 -20.05 -7.40
N LYS A 665 25.15 -19.37 -8.51
CA LYS A 665 25.62 -17.97 -8.71
C LYS A 665 24.97 -16.97 -7.74
N VAL A 666 23.82 -17.35 -7.17
CA VAL A 666 23.06 -16.56 -6.20
C VAL A 666 23.65 -16.76 -4.80
N ARG A 667 24.07 -15.65 -4.17
CA ARG A 667 24.63 -15.68 -2.82
C ARG A 667 23.57 -16.09 -1.77
N THR A 668 23.99 -16.93 -0.82
CA THR A 668 23.15 -17.34 0.32
C THR A 668 23.43 -16.50 1.55
N HIS A 669 22.40 -15.88 2.11
CA HIS A 669 22.46 -15.17 3.39
C HIS A 669 22.18 -16.11 4.56
N PHE A 670 22.75 -15.81 5.72
CA PHE A 670 22.52 -16.58 6.94
C PHE A 670 21.43 -15.97 7.83
N ALA A 671 20.89 -16.79 8.74
CA ALA A 671 19.76 -16.44 9.58
C ALA A 671 18.49 -16.04 8.80
N ARG A 672 17.58 -15.30 9.46
CA ARG A 672 16.27 -14.93 8.90
C ARG A 672 16.34 -13.58 8.19
N PRO A 673 15.64 -13.40 7.06
CA PRO A 673 15.56 -12.11 6.40
C PRO A 673 14.92 -11.06 7.31
N ASN A 674 15.56 -9.89 7.41
CA ASN A 674 14.98 -8.75 8.09
C ASN A 674 13.98 -8.05 7.16
N PHE A 675 12.74 -8.53 7.13
CA PHE A 675 11.70 -7.99 6.23
C PHE A 675 11.45 -6.50 6.39
N LYS A 676 11.70 -5.90 7.57
CA LYS A 676 11.58 -4.45 7.74
C LYS A 676 12.63 -3.71 6.91
N LYS A 677 13.89 -4.17 6.97
CA LYS A 677 14.97 -3.62 6.14
C LYS A 677 14.71 -3.90 4.65
N VAL A 678 14.31 -5.12 4.29
CA VAL A 678 14.01 -5.51 2.90
C VAL A 678 12.89 -4.65 2.30
N LEU A 679 11.75 -4.52 2.99
CA LEU A 679 10.63 -3.71 2.50
C LEU A 679 11.00 -2.22 2.43
N SER A 680 11.77 -1.71 3.38
CA SER A 680 12.28 -0.33 3.34
C SER A 680 13.20 -0.11 2.14
N LYS A 681 14.09 -1.07 1.84
CA LYS A 681 15.01 -1.03 0.69
C LYS A 681 14.25 -1.12 -0.63
N ILE A 682 13.27 -2.01 -0.75
CA ILE A 682 12.45 -2.13 -1.96
C ILE A 682 11.64 -0.85 -2.17
N ALA A 683 11.06 -0.30 -1.11
CA ALA A 683 10.33 0.98 -1.18
C ALA A 683 11.23 2.15 -1.57
N SER A 684 12.50 2.16 -1.15
CA SER A 684 13.47 3.19 -1.55
C SER A 684 14.08 2.98 -2.92
N LYS A 685 14.21 1.72 -3.39
CA LYS A 685 14.71 1.35 -4.73
C LYS A 685 13.64 1.55 -5.81
N HIS A 686 12.38 1.39 -5.42
CA HIS A 686 11.21 1.66 -6.24
C HIS A 686 10.34 2.78 -5.64
N PRO A 687 10.88 4.00 -5.43
CA PRO A 687 10.11 5.11 -4.90
C PRO A 687 9.01 5.54 -5.90
N TYR A 688 9.15 5.13 -7.16
CA TYR A 688 8.32 5.54 -8.30
C TYR A 688 7.75 4.38 -9.12
N ALA A 689 7.60 3.17 -8.57
CA ALA A 689 6.82 2.11 -9.22
C ALA A 689 5.41 2.02 -8.62
N LYS A 690 4.36 2.67 -9.11
CA LYS A 690 4.23 3.77 -10.07
C LYS A 690 3.21 4.72 -9.41
N ILE A 691 3.70 5.68 -8.63
CA ILE A 691 2.86 6.82 -8.29
C ILE A 691 3.21 7.86 -9.35
N GLU A 692 2.35 8.02 -10.34
CA GLU A 692 2.55 9.05 -11.36
C GLU A 692 2.71 10.39 -10.64
N THR A 693 3.80 11.10 -10.92
CA THR A 693 4.13 12.33 -10.21
C THR A 693 3.57 13.51 -10.99
N VAL A 694 2.69 14.28 -10.36
CA VAL A 694 2.30 15.60 -10.84
C VAL A 694 3.27 16.61 -10.22
N VAL A 695 3.88 17.43 -11.07
CA VAL A 695 4.74 18.52 -10.60
C VAL A 695 3.90 19.78 -10.50
N VAL A 696 3.86 20.39 -9.32
CA VAL A 696 3.17 21.65 -9.06
C VAL A 696 4.25 22.72 -8.92
N TYR A 697 4.42 23.55 -9.95
CA TYR A 697 5.46 24.59 -9.98
C TYR A 697 4.87 25.93 -9.55
N ALA A 698 5.15 26.31 -8.30
CA ALA A 698 4.65 27.55 -7.71
C ALA A 698 5.67 28.69 -7.87
N GLY A 699 5.19 29.81 -8.40
CA GLY A 699 5.97 31.03 -8.63
C GLY A 699 6.39 31.77 -7.35
N LEU A 700 6.86 33.00 -7.52
CA LEU A 700 7.38 33.83 -6.43
C LEU A 700 6.25 34.46 -5.60
N GLY A 701 6.24 34.21 -4.28
CA GLY A 701 5.37 34.89 -3.32
C GLY A 701 4.55 33.96 -2.41
N VAL A 702 4.39 34.35 -1.14
CA VAL A 702 3.66 33.56 -0.12
C VAL A 702 2.17 33.39 -0.46
N GLY A 703 1.58 34.35 -1.19
CA GLY A 703 0.19 34.30 -1.64
C GLY A 703 -0.12 33.18 -2.65
N HIS A 704 0.88 32.71 -3.40
CA HIS A 704 0.76 31.64 -4.39
C HIS A 704 1.07 30.27 -3.79
N LEU A 705 2.01 30.22 -2.84
CA LEU A 705 2.41 28.99 -2.16
C LEU A 705 1.24 28.28 -1.49
N ALA A 706 0.44 29.00 -0.70
CA ALA A 706 -0.65 28.40 0.08
C ALA A 706 -1.71 27.67 -0.80
N PRO A 707 -2.33 28.31 -1.80
CA PRO A 707 -3.33 27.65 -2.63
C PRO A 707 -2.71 26.56 -3.53
N MET A 708 -1.47 26.73 -4.00
CA MET A 708 -0.75 25.68 -4.76
C MET A 708 -0.48 24.43 -3.92
N VAL A 709 -0.13 24.58 -2.64
CA VAL A 709 0.05 23.44 -1.72
C VAL A 709 -1.29 22.75 -1.42
N GLU A 710 -2.37 23.52 -1.26
CA GLU A 710 -3.70 22.94 -1.06
C GLU A 710 -4.23 22.23 -2.32
N LEU A 711 -3.90 22.72 -3.52
CA LEU A 711 -4.12 22.01 -4.76
C LEU A 711 -3.31 20.71 -4.80
N ALA A 712 -2.02 20.80 -4.49
CA ALA A 712 -1.13 19.65 -4.43
C ALA A 712 -1.66 18.56 -3.48
N ASN A 713 -2.27 18.93 -2.36
CA ASN A 713 -2.91 18.01 -1.41
C ASN A 713 -4.08 17.20 -1.96
N LEU A 714 -4.69 17.62 -3.08
CA LEU A 714 -5.77 16.87 -3.69
C LEU A 714 -5.25 15.60 -4.40
N PHE A 715 -4.09 15.67 -5.06
CA PHE A 715 -3.53 14.57 -5.87
C PHE A 715 -3.25 13.29 -5.07
N PRO A 716 -2.61 13.31 -3.87
CA PRO A 716 -2.38 12.11 -3.08
C PRO A 716 -3.65 11.39 -2.62
N ARG A 717 -4.80 12.08 -2.57
CA ARG A 717 -6.09 11.44 -2.24
C ARG A 717 -6.59 10.53 -3.35
N HIS A 718 -6.05 10.69 -4.55
CA HIS A 718 -6.40 9.94 -5.76
C HIS A 718 -5.27 9.01 -6.23
N GLY A 719 -4.24 8.79 -5.41
CA GLY A 719 -3.16 7.85 -5.71
C GLY A 719 -2.08 8.41 -6.64
N LEU A 720 -2.00 9.73 -6.80
CA LEU A 720 -0.94 10.43 -7.53
C LEU A 720 0.09 11.01 -6.57
N ALA A 721 1.37 10.94 -6.95
CA ALA A 721 2.47 11.54 -6.20
C ALA A 721 2.50 12.99 -6.62
N VAL A 722 2.95 13.85 -5.71
CA VAL A 722 3.01 15.27 -6.01
C VAL A 722 4.29 15.85 -5.46
N THR A 723 4.94 16.63 -6.31
CA THR A 723 6.11 17.42 -5.94
C THR A 723 5.79 18.88 -6.16
N VAL A 724 5.85 19.67 -5.09
CA VAL A 724 5.74 21.13 -5.15
C VAL A 724 7.14 21.70 -5.34
N VAL A 725 7.37 22.31 -6.49
CA VAL A 725 8.63 22.97 -6.85
C VAL A 725 8.46 24.47 -6.63
N LEU A 726 9.41 25.08 -5.93
CA LEU A 726 9.39 26.47 -5.48
C LEU A 726 10.65 27.19 -5.93
N ILE A 727 10.52 28.46 -6.29
CA ILE A 727 11.67 29.35 -6.54
C ILE A 727 12.04 30.05 -5.23
N GLU A 728 13.28 29.91 -4.77
CA GLU A 728 13.77 30.66 -3.61
C GLU A 728 13.89 32.16 -3.97
N PRO A 729 13.26 33.09 -3.23
CA PRO A 729 13.38 34.52 -3.52
C PRO A 729 14.83 35.02 -3.33
N PRO A 730 15.34 35.94 -4.16
CA PRO A 730 16.71 36.44 -4.06
C PRO A 730 17.05 37.06 -2.70
N ALA A 731 16.11 37.80 -2.10
CA ALA A 731 16.29 38.45 -0.80
C ALA A 731 16.16 37.50 0.42
N LYS A 732 15.83 36.22 0.20
CA LYS A 732 15.67 35.17 1.23
C LYS A 732 14.96 35.63 2.51
N PRO A 733 13.76 36.23 2.42
CA PRO A 733 13.10 36.76 3.60
C PRO A 733 12.77 35.61 4.59
N PRO A 734 12.96 35.80 5.91
CA PRO A 734 12.67 34.78 6.93
C PRO A 734 11.22 34.26 6.87
N SER A 735 10.29 35.10 6.42
CA SER A 735 8.88 34.78 6.24
C SER A 735 8.62 33.69 5.19
N PHE A 736 9.41 33.63 4.12
CA PHE A 736 9.31 32.61 3.07
C PHE A 736 9.76 31.25 3.59
N ALA A 737 10.96 31.18 4.18
CA ALA A 737 11.49 29.96 4.77
C ALA A 737 10.55 29.39 5.86
N ALA A 738 9.98 30.27 6.70
CA ALA A 738 9.01 29.88 7.70
C ALA A 738 7.69 29.36 7.08
N ALA A 739 7.20 29.97 5.99
CA ALA A 739 6.00 29.53 5.28
C ALA A 739 6.19 28.16 4.60
N VAL A 740 7.35 27.95 3.96
CA VAL A 740 7.70 26.65 3.36
C VAL A 740 7.83 25.58 4.44
N SER A 741 8.54 25.88 5.55
CA SER A 741 8.71 24.95 6.66
C SER A 741 7.37 24.54 7.29
N ARG A 742 6.44 25.49 7.49
CA ARG A 742 5.08 25.18 7.96
C ARG A 742 4.32 24.31 6.96
N SER A 743 4.42 24.61 5.66
CA SER A 743 3.75 23.86 4.61
C SER A 743 4.27 22.42 4.52
N MET A 744 5.59 22.21 4.64
CA MET A 744 6.21 20.89 4.70
C MET A 744 5.77 20.11 5.94
N ALA A 745 5.72 20.76 7.10
CA ALA A 745 5.30 20.13 8.35
C ALA A 745 3.83 19.70 8.33
N SER A 746 2.94 20.53 7.76
CA SER A 746 1.51 20.23 7.66
C SER A 746 1.17 19.19 6.60
N ASN A 747 2.04 18.99 5.59
CA ASN A 747 1.73 18.18 4.40
C ASN A 747 2.79 17.09 4.13
N PRO A 748 2.88 16.05 4.99
CA PRO A 748 3.93 15.03 4.91
C PRO A 748 3.80 14.05 3.72
N ARG A 749 2.74 14.18 2.90
CA ARG A 749 2.51 13.38 1.69
C ARG A 749 2.96 14.09 0.41
N ILE A 750 3.40 15.34 0.52
CA ILE A 750 3.87 16.17 -0.58
C ILE A 750 5.39 16.26 -0.49
N THR A 751 6.09 16.08 -1.61
CA THR A 751 7.52 16.38 -1.71
C THR A 751 7.68 17.87 -2.02
N PHE A 752 8.55 18.57 -1.30
CA PHE A 752 8.86 19.97 -1.59
C PHE A 752 10.28 20.08 -2.12
N HIS A 753 10.46 20.81 -3.21
CA HIS A 753 11.77 21.12 -3.76
C HIS A 753 11.91 22.63 -3.93
N VAL A 754 12.87 23.23 -3.24
CA VAL A 754 13.16 24.66 -3.33
C VAL A 754 14.39 24.82 -4.23
N MET A 755 14.18 25.42 -5.41
CA MET A 755 15.26 25.71 -6.35
C MET A 755 15.96 27.02 -5.96
N PRO A 756 17.29 27.03 -5.89
CA PRO A 756 18.04 28.25 -5.59
C PRO A 756 17.90 29.26 -6.73
N SER A 757 17.62 30.52 -6.38
CA SER A 757 17.64 31.62 -7.35
C SER A 757 19.09 31.99 -7.71
N PRO A 758 19.39 32.28 -8.99
CA PRO A 758 20.65 32.91 -9.37
C PRO A 758 20.79 34.28 -8.70
N SER A 759 21.97 34.60 -8.18
CA SER A 759 22.23 35.84 -7.41
C SER A 759 22.31 37.12 -8.26
N CYS A 760 22.32 37.00 -9.59
CA CYS A 760 22.57 38.11 -10.52
C CYS A 760 21.31 38.80 -11.06
N HIS A 761 20.11 38.27 -10.85
CA HIS A 761 18.88 38.84 -11.41
C HIS A 761 18.13 39.68 -10.37
N SER A 762 18.02 40.98 -10.63
CA SER A 762 17.34 41.96 -9.78
C SER A 762 15.86 42.14 -10.14
N ASN A 763 15.44 41.70 -11.33
CA ASN A 763 14.11 41.86 -11.92
C ASN A 763 13.35 40.51 -12.02
N VAL A 764 12.06 40.50 -11.72
CA VAL A 764 11.22 39.29 -11.59
C VAL A 764 11.02 38.53 -12.91
N PRO A 765 10.72 39.19 -14.05
CA PRO A 765 10.59 38.51 -15.34
C PRO A 765 11.85 37.76 -15.75
N GLU A 766 13.02 38.37 -15.54
CA GLU A 766 14.31 37.75 -15.84
C GLU A 766 14.58 36.55 -14.94
N LEU A 767 14.30 36.67 -13.64
CA LEU A 767 14.46 35.58 -12.69
C LEU A 767 13.61 34.37 -13.08
N ILE A 768 12.31 34.56 -13.36
CA ILE A 768 11.42 33.46 -13.75
C ILE A 768 11.92 32.78 -15.04
N ARG A 769 12.39 33.56 -16.01
CA ARG A 769 12.97 33.02 -17.26
C ARG A 769 14.27 32.26 -17.01
N ALA A 770 15.14 32.75 -16.13
CA ALA A 770 16.40 32.09 -15.77
C ALA A 770 16.17 30.74 -15.08
N MET A 771 15.03 30.55 -14.39
CA MET A 771 14.67 29.28 -13.75
C MET A 771 14.26 28.17 -14.73
N ASN A 772 14.05 28.45 -16.02
CA ASN A 772 13.68 27.42 -17.00
C ASN A 772 14.75 26.32 -17.14
N ALA A 773 16.03 26.67 -17.17
CA ALA A 773 17.11 25.69 -17.28
C ALA A 773 17.22 24.80 -16.02
N PRO A 774 17.25 25.35 -14.79
CA PRO A 774 17.16 24.55 -13.56
C PRO A 774 15.92 23.66 -13.51
N LEU A 775 14.75 24.17 -13.90
CA LEU A 775 13.51 23.40 -13.91
C LEU A 775 13.58 22.23 -14.90
N ARG A 776 14.10 22.45 -16.11
CA ARG A 776 14.30 21.41 -17.13
C ARG A 776 15.20 20.31 -16.60
N GLU A 777 16.32 20.68 -16.02
CA GLU A 777 17.29 19.71 -15.47
C GLU A 777 16.67 18.92 -14.31
N TYR A 778 15.95 19.58 -13.41
CA TYR A 778 15.25 18.93 -12.31
C TYR A 778 14.18 17.94 -12.80
N LEU A 779 13.34 18.34 -13.75
CA LEU A 779 12.31 17.48 -14.32
C LEU A 779 12.92 16.26 -15.05
N ARG A 780 14.03 16.45 -15.76
CA ARG A 780 14.72 15.38 -16.51
C ARG A 780 15.47 14.41 -15.58
N SER A 781 16.21 14.92 -14.60
CA SER A 781 17.11 14.13 -13.75
C SER A 781 16.43 13.59 -12.48
N SER A 782 15.63 14.43 -11.81
CA SER A 782 15.18 14.20 -10.44
C SER A 782 13.72 13.75 -10.37
N VAL A 783 12.92 14.04 -11.42
CA VAL A 783 11.52 13.60 -11.52
C VAL A 783 11.21 13.00 -12.90
N PRO A 784 11.94 11.96 -13.37
CA PRO A 784 11.70 11.34 -14.69
C PRO A 784 10.31 10.69 -14.78
N SER A 785 9.63 10.48 -13.65
CA SER A 785 8.26 9.98 -13.56
C SER A 785 7.18 11.08 -13.65
N ALA A 786 7.57 12.34 -13.92
CA ALA A 786 6.64 13.44 -14.09
C ALA A 786 5.66 13.15 -15.23
N ARG A 787 4.35 13.23 -14.94
CA ARG A 787 3.29 12.93 -15.92
C ARG A 787 2.62 14.18 -16.47
N ALA A 788 2.67 15.26 -15.72
CA ALA A 788 2.24 16.60 -16.12
C ALA A 788 2.85 17.63 -15.17
N VAL A 789 2.78 18.89 -15.60
CA VAL A 789 3.16 20.04 -14.78
C VAL A 789 1.96 20.98 -14.64
N VAL A 790 1.67 21.38 -13.40
CA VAL A 790 0.72 22.43 -13.07
C VAL A 790 1.50 23.66 -12.70
N PHE A 791 1.45 24.67 -13.56
CA PHE A 791 2.13 25.94 -13.41
C PHE A 791 1.28 26.94 -12.64
N ASP A 792 1.91 27.73 -11.78
CA ASP A 792 1.33 29.00 -11.36
C ASP A 792 1.16 29.94 -12.57
N MET A 793 0.17 30.84 -12.51
CA MET A 793 -0.16 31.74 -13.63
C MET A 793 1.03 32.57 -14.13
N PHE A 794 1.95 32.98 -13.24
CA PHE A 794 3.12 33.79 -13.63
C PHE A 794 4.26 32.98 -14.26
N CYS A 795 4.18 31.66 -14.23
CA CYS A 795 5.22 30.77 -14.73
C CYS A 795 5.02 30.38 -16.21
N ALA A 796 4.28 31.16 -17.00
CA ALA A 796 3.98 30.82 -18.39
C ALA A 796 5.23 30.69 -19.29
N CYS A 797 6.33 31.35 -18.93
CA CYS A 797 7.62 31.15 -19.61
C CYS A 797 8.16 29.71 -19.52
N ALA A 798 7.69 28.91 -18.55
CA ALA A 798 8.10 27.52 -18.38
C ALA A 798 7.30 26.52 -19.23
N LEU A 799 6.30 26.98 -19.99
CA LEU A 799 5.57 26.14 -20.95
C LEU A 799 6.51 25.49 -21.97
N ASP A 800 7.54 26.22 -22.40
CA ASP A 800 8.52 25.74 -23.37
C ASP A 800 9.33 24.55 -22.82
N VAL A 801 9.58 24.53 -21.50
CA VAL A 801 10.24 23.41 -20.80
C VAL A 801 9.34 22.18 -20.80
N ALA A 802 8.04 22.34 -20.52
CA ALA A 802 7.09 21.23 -20.57
C ALA A 802 6.95 20.68 -21.99
N ALA A 803 6.88 21.56 -23.00
CA ALA A 803 6.82 21.17 -24.41
C ALA A 803 8.06 20.38 -24.85
N GLU A 804 9.26 20.84 -24.50
CA GLU A 804 10.53 20.14 -24.81
C GLU A 804 10.58 18.73 -24.19
N LEU A 805 10.03 18.56 -22.99
CA LEU A 805 10.00 17.29 -22.28
C LEU A 805 8.78 16.42 -22.64
N GLY A 806 7.90 16.88 -23.54
CA GLY A 806 6.67 16.16 -23.92
C GLY A 806 5.65 16.04 -22.78
N LEU A 807 5.68 16.96 -21.80
CA LEU A 807 4.80 16.96 -20.64
C LEU A 807 3.55 17.82 -20.89
N PRO A 808 2.34 17.30 -20.63
CA PRO A 808 1.13 18.11 -20.55
C PRO A 808 1.28 19.22 -19.51
N ALA A 809 1.00 20.45 -19.91
CA ALA A 809 1.04 21.63 -19.06
C ALA A 809 -0.37 22.16 -18.75
N TYR A 810 -0.62 22.42 -17.47
CA TYR A 810 -1.84 23.04 -16.98
C TYR A 810 -1.49 24.30 -16.18
N PHE A 811 -2.39 25.26 -16.09
CA PHE A 811 -2.25 26.39 -15.17
C PHE A 811 -3.16 26.26 -13.97
N PHE A 812 -2.72 26.75 -12.83
CA PHE A 812 -3.58 27.02 -11.69
C PHE A 812 -3.72 28.52 -11.48
N GLN A 813 -4.94 29.00 -11.64
CA GLN A 813 -5.35 30.37 -11.36
C GLN A 813 -5.73 30.49 -9.87
N CYS A 814 -4.90 31.20 -9.10
CA CYS A 814 -5.14 31.41 -7.68
C CYS A 814 -6.38 32.28 -7.39
N GLY A 815 -6.80 33.11 -8.36
CA GLY A 815 -8.00 33.94 -8.31
C GLY A 815 -9.28 33.26 -8.84
N GLY A 816 -10.39 34.02 -8.86
CA GLY A 816 -11.69 33.59 -9.39
C GLY A 816 -11.79 33.48 -10.92
N ALA A 817 -12.94 32.99 -11.38
CA ALA A 817 -13.28 32.87 -12.80
C ALA A 817 -13.43 34.23 -13.48
N SER A 818 -13.97 35.26 -12.81
CA SER A 818 -14.07 36.61 -13.37
C SER A 818 -12.69 37.19 -13.65
N HIS A 819 -11.72 36.96 -12.75
CA HIS A 819 -10.33 37.37 -12.96
C HIS A 819 -9.68 36.62 -14.14
N LEU A 820 -9.96 35.31 -14.30
CA LEU A 820 -9.49 34.56 -15.47
C LEU A 820 -10.12 35.09 -16.77
N ALA A 821 -11.42 35.39 -16.77
CA ALA A 821 -12.15 35.92 -17.93
C ALA A 821 -11.55 37.27 -18.39
N VAL A 822 -11.31 38.19 -17.46
CA VAL A 822 -10.61 39.45 -17.74
C VAL A 822 -9.20 39.17 -18.24
N GLY A 823 -8.42 38.33 -17.55
CA GLY A 823 -7.04 38.04 -17.92
C GLY A 823 -6.89 37.45 -19.33
N LEU A 824 -7.79 36.55 -19.75
CA LEU A 824 -7.77 35.95 -21.08
C LEU A 824 -8.16 36.94 -22.20
N HIS A 825 -8.98 37.94 -21.89
CA HIS A 825 -9.48 38.91 -22.86
C HIS A 825 -8.68 40.23 -22.88
N LEU A 826 -7.96 40.55 -21.80
CA LEU A 826 -7.22 41.79 -21.63
C LEU A 826 -6.20 42.08 -22.75
N PRO A 827 -5.41 41.11 -23.26
CA PRO A 827 -4.50 41.38 -24.37
C PRO A 827 -5.21 41.88 -25.63
N HIS A 828 -6.41 41.39 -25.90
CA HIS A 828 -7.22 41.83 -27.04
C HIS A 828 -7.72 43.26 -26.83
N VAL A 829 -8.30 43.57 -25.67
CA VAL A 829 -8.77 44.93 -25.34
C VAL A 829 -7.62 45.94 -25.41
N GLN A 830 -6.44 45.58 -24.89
CA GLN A 830 -5.26 46.44 -24.96
C GLN A 830 -4.77 46.67 -26.40
N ALA A 831 -4.91 45.66 -27.28
CA ALA A 831 -4.57 45.78 -28.69
C ALA A 831 -5.56 46.68 -29.46
N GLU A 832 -6.85 46.65 -29.12
CA GLU A 832 -7.87 47.48 -29.76
C GLU A 832 -7.77 48.97 -29.39
N ILE A 833 -7.53 49.28 -28.11
CA ILE A 833 -7.51 50.67 -27.61
C ILE A 833 -6.30 51.46 -28.12
N ASN A 834 -5.20 50.78 -28.45
CA ASN A 834 -3.94 51.37 -28.96
C ASN A 834 -3.42 52.61 -28.20
N ALA A 835 -3.72 52.71 -26.89
CA ALA A 835 -3.28 53.75 -25.97
C ALA A 835 -3.06 53.16 -24.57
N SER A 836 -2.45 53.91 -23.66
CA SER A 836 -2.35 53.52 -22.25
C SER A 836 -3.71 53.68 -21.55
N PHE A 837 -4.07 52.78 -20.64
CA PHE A 837 -5.36 52.87 -19.94
C PHE A 837 -5.50 54.17 -19.12
N GLY A 838 -4.40 54.75 -18.64
CA GLY A 838 -4.41 56.06 -17.98
C GLY A 838 -4.75 57.25 -18.91
N GLU A 839 -4.65 57.08 -20.23
CA GLU A 839 -4.85 58.14 -21.23
C GLU A 839 -6.29 58.24 -21.73
N ILE A 840 -7.08 57.16 -21.58
CA ILE A 840 -8.46 57.07 -22.11
C ILE A 840 -9.54 57.57 -21.13
N GLY A 841 -9.14 58.13 -19.99
CA GLY A 841 -10.05 58.59 -18.95
C GLY A 841 -10.76 57.45 -18.22
N ASP A 842 -11.93 57.75 -17.64
CA ASP A 842 -12.69 56.83 -16.78
C ASP A 842 -13.83 56.10 -17.54
N GLU A 843 -13.74 56.03 -18.87
CA GLU A 843 -14.67 55.28 -19.71
C GLU A 843 -14.66 53.78 -19.34
N PRO A 844 -15.82 53.13 -19.09
CA PRO A 844 -15.83 51.76 -18.58
C PRO A 844 -15.28 50.74 -19.58
N LEU A 845 -14.36 49.89 -19.10
CA LEU A 845 -13.85 48.75 -19.86
C LEU A 845 -14.86 47.61 -19.84
N LEU A 846 -15.14 47.04 -21.02
CA LEU A 846 -16.12 45.97 -21.22
C LEU A 846 -15.42 44.61 -21.37
N PHE A 847 -15.86 43.63 -20.58
CA PHE A 847 -15.36 42.26 -20.62
C PHE A 847 -16.53 41.25 -20.69
N PRO A 848 -16.35 40.10 -21.35
CA PRO A 848 -17.42 39.09 -21.46
C PRO A 848 -17.92 38.59 -20.09
N SER A 849 -19.19 38.87 -19.78
CA SER A 849 -19.89 38.43 -18.56
C SER A 849 -19.23 38.82 -17.24
N VAL A 850 -18.52 39.94 -17.22
CA VAL A 850 -17.94 40.57 -16.03
C VAL A 850 -18.50 42.00 -15.92
N PRO A 851 -18.78 42.53 -14.71
CA PRO A 851 -19.24 43.90 -14.56
C PRO A 851 -18.25 44.91 -15.17
N PRO A 852 -18.73 45.99 -15.81
CA PRO A 852 -17.86 47.02 -16.35
C PRO A 852 -17.09 47.70 -15.21
N PHE A 853 -15.81 47.95 -15.41
CA PHE A 853 -14.97 48.66 -14.45
C PHE A 853 -14.12 49.70 -15.14
N LYS A 854 -13.68 50.71 -14.39
CA LYS A 854 -12.95 51.85 -14.95
C LYS A 854 -11.48 51.51 -15.13
N PRO A 855 -10.76 52.17 -16.05
CA PRO A 855 -9.30 52.13 -16.10
C PRO A 855 -8.65 52.41 -14.74
N SER A 856 -9.20 53.37 -13.98
CA SER A 856 -8.74 53.68 -12.61
C SER A 856 -8.91 52.52 -11.61
N ASP A 857 -9.77 51.54 -11.87
CA ASP A 857 -9.91 50.32 -11.07
C ASP A 857 -8.83 49.25 -11.39
N LEU A 858 -7.99 49.45 -12.41
CA LEU A 858 -6.86 48.57 -12.70
C LEU A 858 -5.64 48.87 -11.79
N PRO A 859 -4.71 47.92 -11.61
CA PRO A 859 -3.44 48.18 -10.94
C PRO A 859 -2.67 49.32 -11.61
N LYS A 860 -1.98 50.17 -10.84
CA LYS A 860 -1.23 51.34 -11.37
C LYS A 860 -0.30 50.99 -12.54
N ALA A 861 0.36 49.83 -12.50
CA ALA A 861 1.23 49.36 -13.59
C ALA A 861 0.47 49.18 -14.92
N ALA A 862 -0.79 48.77 -14.89
CA ALA A 862 -1.61 48.62 -16.09
C ALA A 862 -2.06 49.96 -16.70
N LEU A 863 -1.97 51.06 -15.95
CA LEU A 863 -2.31 52.38 -16.46
C LEU A 863 -1.33 52.89 -17.51
N ASP A 864 -0.09 52.38 -17.53
CA ASP A 864 0.93 52.70 -18.53
C ASP A 864 1.28 51.45 -19.36
N ARG A 865 0.97 51.49 -20.66
CA ARG A 865 1.27 50.38 -21.58
C ARG A 865 2.77 50.10 -21.73
N ASN A 866 3.62 51.09 -21.45
CA ASN A 866 5.07 50.98 -21.57
C ASN A 866 5.75 50.48 -20.29
N ASP A 867 5.00 50.35 -19.19
CA ASP A 867 5.52 49.75 -17.96
C ASP A 867 6.02 48.33 -18.23
N GLU A 868 7.28 48.06 -17.85
CA GLU A 868 7.96 46.80 -18.16
C GLU A 868 7.25 45.60 -17.55
N MET A 869 6.71 45.78 -16.34
CA MET A 869 6.02 44.74 -15.59
C MET A 869 4.64 44.47 -16.18
N TYR A 870 3.92 45.51 -16.62
CA TYR A 870 2.65 45.35 -17.31
C TYR A 870 2.80 44.64 -18.66
N ARG A 871 3.82 45.01 -19.46
CA ARG A 871 4.14 44.29 -20.71
C ARG A 871 4.44 42.81 -20.48
N TRP A 872 5.17 42.49 -19.42
CA TRP A 872 5.43 41.11 -19.05
C TRP A 872 4.15 40.36 -18.63
N ILE A 873 3.28 40.99 -17.82
CA ILE A 873 1.98 40.43 -17.42
C ILE A 873 1.13 40.13 -18.66
N LEU A 874 1.02 41.07 -19.60
CA LEU A 874 0.29 40.84 -20.85
C LEU A 874 0.84 39.64 -21.62
N GLY A 875 2.17 39.53 -21.76
CA GLY A 875 2.79 38.39 -22.42
C GLY A 875 2.55 37.06 -21.70
N VAL A 876 2.44 37.06 -20.37
CA VAL A 876 2.03 35.86 -19.60
C VAL A 876 0.58 35.49 -19.90
N LEU A 877 -0.32 36.47 -19.88
CA LEU A 877 -1.76 36.27 -20.11
C LEU A 877 -2.06 35.76 -21.53
N GLU A 878 -1.35 36.27 -22.55
CA GLU A 878 -1.45 35.80 -23.95
C GLU A 878 -1.11 34.32 -24.12
N ARG A 879 -0.25 33.77 -23.27
CA ARG A 879 0.19 32.37 -23.33
C ARG A 879 -0.68 31.41 -22.53
N LEU A 880 -1.55 31.87 -21.64
CA LEU A 880 -2.45 30.98 -20.88
C LEU A 880 -3.31 30.04 -21.78
N PRO A 881 -3.84 30.51 -22.94
CA PRO A 881 -4.54 29.66 -23.90
C PRO A 881 -3.72 28.51 -24.53
N GLU A 882 -2.39 28.51 -24.40
CA GLU A 882 -1.52 27.44 -24.91
C GLU A 882 -1.57 26.17 -24.04
N SER A 883 -2.07 26.28 -22.80
CA SER A 883 -2.16 25.15 -21.87
C SER A 883 -3.23 24.14 -22.25
N ARG A 884 -3.12 22.92 -21.72
CA ARG A 884 -4.11 21.85 -21.91
C ARG A 884 -5.40 22.07 -21.10
N GLY A 885 -5.35 22.92 -20.09
CA GLY A 885 -6.48 23.24 -19.22
C GLY A 885 -6.05 24.13 -18.07
N ILE A 886 -7.03 24.83 -17.51
CA ILE A 886 -6.82 25.82 -16.45
C ILE A 886 -7.65 25.43 -15.23
N LEU A 887 -6.99 25.14 -14.11
CA LEU A 887 -7.62 24.95 -12.82
C LEU A 887 -7.83 26.31 -12.18
N VAL A 888 -9.04 26.58 -11.70
CA VAL A 888 -9.41 27.88 -11.12
C VAL A 888 -9.87 27.65 -9.70
N ASN A 889 -9.40 28.50 -8.80
CA ASN A 889 -9.65 28.36 -7.37
C ASN A 889 -11.11 28.65 -6.96
N THR A 890 -12.12 28.54 -7.84
CA THR A 890 -13.55 28.87 -7.63
C THR A 890 -14.47 27.66 -7.60
N PHE A 891 -15.77 27.88 -7.45
CA PHE A 891 -16.83 26.88 -7.55
C PHE A 891 -18.07 27.43 -8.26
N GLN A 892 -18.85 26.54 -8.87
CA GLN A 892 -19.93 26.88 -9.82
C GLN A 892 -20.91 27.96 -9.32
N TRP A 893 -21.36 27.87 -8.06
CA TRP A 893 -22.38 28.76 -7.51
C TRP A 893 -21.87 30.20 -7.32
N LEU A 894 -20.56 30.38 -7.10
CA LEU A 894 -19.98 31.68 -6.79
C LEU A 894 -19.91 32.60 -8.01
N GLU A 895 -19.43 32.07 -9.14
CA GLU A 895 -19.12 32.85 -10.35
C GLU A 895 -19.76 32.23 -11.60
N THR A 896 -21.07 31.92 -11.53
CA THR A 896 -21.78 31.23 -12.61
C THR A 896 -21.71 31.95 -13.96
N LYS A 897 -21.78 33.30 -13.97
CA LYS A 897 -21.76 34.09 -15.22
C LYS A 897 -20.41 34.01 -15.92
N ALA A 898 -19.33 34.30 -15.20
CA ALA A 898 -17.97 34.20 -15.73
C ALA A 898 -17.62 32.77 -16.20
N LEU A 899 -18.03 31.74 -15.46
CA LEU A 899 -17.82 30.35 -15.85
C LEU A 899 -18.56 29.96 -17.14
N ARG A 900 -19.75 30.52 -17.38
CA ARG A 900 -20.46 30.34 -18.66
C ARG A 900 -19.71 31.00 -19.81
N ALA A 901 -19.28 32.26 -19.66
CA ALA A 901 -18.52 32.95 -20.70
C ALA A 901 -17.19 32.25 -21.06
N LEU A 902 -16.48 31.73 -20.05
CA LEU A 902 -15.29 30.91 -20.25
C LEU A 902 -15.61 29.63 -21.03
N GLY A 903 -16.70 28.93 -20.65
CA GLY A 903 -17.16 27.71 -21.31
C GLY A 903 -17.67 27.91 -22.74
N ASP A 904 -18.29 29.06 -23.02
CA ASP A 904 -18.81 29.44 -24.34
C ASP A 904 -17.71 29.97 -25.28
N GLY A 905 -16.47 30.10 -24.78
CA GLY A 905 -15.34 30.57 -25.58
C GLY A 905 -15.28 32.09 -25.77
N ALA A 906 -16.08 32.87 -25.04
CA ALA A 906 -16.21 34.30 -25.26
C ALA A 906 -14.98 35.13 -24.84
N CYS A 907 -14.15 34.60 -23.94
CA CYS A 907 -13.04 35.33 -23.34
C CYS A 907 -11.74 35.27 -24.16
N VAL A 908 -11.58 34.32 -25.09
CA VAL A 908 -10.37 34.17 -25.91
C VAL A 908 -10.71 34.44 -27.37
N VAL A 909 -10.11 35.47 -27.96
CA VAL A 909 -10.37 35.84 -29.35
C VAL A 909 -9.49 35.04 -30.30
N GLY A 910 -10.10 34.49 -31.37
CA GLY A 910 -9.38 33.79 -32.44
C GLY A 910 -8.95 32.34 -32.15
N ARG A 911 -9.22 31.80 -30.95
CA ARG A 911 -8.99 30.38 -30.62
C ARG A 911 -9.89 29.90 -29.47
N PRO A 912 -10.11 28.58 -29.31
CA PRO A 912 -10.92 28.05 -28.22
C PRO A 912 -10.29 28.33 -26.84
N THR A 913 -11.14 28.62 -25.85
CA THR A 913 -10.72 28.67 -24.43
C THR A 913 -10.34 27.27 -23.96
N PRO A 914 -9.18 27.07 -23.29
CA PRO A 914 -8.84 25.79 -22.69
C PRO A 914 -9.89 25.32 -21.67
N PRO A 915 -10.07 24.01 -21.45
CA PRO A 915 -10.98 23.50 -20.43
C PRO A 915 -10.71 24.11 -19.06
N VAL A 916 -11.74 24.70 -18.45
CA VAL A 916 -11.66 25.33 -17.12
C VAL A 916 -12.21 24.37 -16.06
N CYS A 917 -11.43 24.12 -15.01
CA CYS A 917 -11.76 23.22 -13.91
C CYS A 917 -11.85 23.97 -12.58
N CYS A 918 -13.03 24.02 -11.99
CA CYS A 918 -13.28 24.68 -10.70
C CYS A 918 -12.84 23.77 -9.55
N VAL A 919 -11.80 24.14 -8.81
CA VAL A 919 -11.25 23.30 -7.72
C VAL A 919 -11.39 23.92 -6.33
N GLY A 920 -12.02 25.09 -6.25
CA GLY A 920 -12.05 25.91 -5.06
C GLY A 920 -13.17 25.64 -4.05
N PRO A 921 -13.11 26.32 -2.89
CA PRO A 921 -11.99 27.16 -2.46
C PRO A 921 -10.86 26.34 -1.83
N LEU A 922 -9.66 26.50 -2.35
CA LEU A 922 -8.42 25.90 -1.82
C LEU A 922 -7.75 26.89 -0.88
N VAL A 923 -7.86 26.59 0.42
CA VAL A 923 -7.41 27.51 1.46
C VAL A 923 -6.65 26.81 2.56
N SER A 924 -5.55 27.43 3.01
CA SER A 924 -4.62 26.80 3.94
C SER A 924 -5.28 26.41 5.27
N ARG A 925 -4.91 25.23 5.79
CA ARG A 925 -5.19 24.78 7.16
C ARG A 925 -3.96 24.98 8.04
N SER A 926 -4.10 25.67 9.16
CA SER A 926 -3.09 25.68 10.20
C SER A 926 -3.04 24.30 10.88
N GLY A 927 -1.84 23.85 11.22
CA GLY A 927 -1.63 22.64 12.02
C GLY A 927 -1.99 22.89 13.49
N GLU A 928 -2.48 21.86 14.18
CA GLU A 928 -2.97 21.88 15.57
C GLU A 928 -1.87 22.06 16.66
N ASP A 929 -0.72 22.67 16.36
CA ASP A 929 0.35 22.83 17.35
C ASP A 929 0.37 24.24 17.95
N LYS A 930 0.12 24.31 19.27
CA LYS A 930 0.04 25.48 20.17
C LYS A 930 -0.91 26.61 19.71
N LYS A 931 -2.03 26.78 20.41
CA LYS A 931 -2.97 27.90 20.20
C LYS A 931 -2.22 29.24 20.25
N HIS A 932 -2.23 29.97 19.13
CA HIS A 932 -1.66 31.32 19.02
C HIS A 932 -2.39 32.29 19.96
N GLY A 933 -1.68 33.28 20.52
CA GLY A 933 -2.25 34.23 21.49
C GLY A 933 -3.51 34.95 21.01
N CYS A 934 -3.58 35.30 19.72
CA CYS A 934 -4.80 35.88 19.11
C CYS A 934 -6.03 34.98 19.22
N LEU A 935 -5.88 33.65 19.07
CA LEU A 935 -7.01 32.71 19.15
C LEU A 935 -7.50 32.58 20.60
N SER A 936 -6.58 32.58 21.57
CA SER A 936 -6.93 32.58 22.99
C SER A 936 -7.69 33.84 23.40
N TRP A 937 -7.35 35.01 22.83
CA TRP A 937 -8.09 36.25 23.08
C TRP A 937 -9.49 36.22 22.45
N LEU A 938 -9.61 35.69 21.23
CA LEU A 938 -10.91 35.55 20.54
C LEU A 938 -11.85 34.58 21.27
N ASP A 939 -11.32 33.52 21.90
CA ASP A 939 -12.10 32.56 22.69
C ASP A 939 -12.91 33.20 23.83
N ALA A 940 -12.45 34.35 24.34
CA ALA A 940 -13.10 35.11 25.39
C ALA A 940 -14.15 36.13 24.89
N GLN A 941 -14.32 36.27 23.57
CA GLN A 941 -15.22 37.28 22.98
C GLN A 941 -16.59 36.69 22.61
N PRO A 942 -17.68 37.48 22.65
CA PRO A 942 -19.01 37.08 22.19
C PRO A 942 -19.05 36.72 20.69
N GLU A 943 -20.03 35.91 20.29
CA GLU A 943 -20.19 35.52 18.88
C GLU A 943 -20.46 36.73 17.98
N LYS A 944 -19.84 36.73 16.79
CA LYS A 944 -19.97 37.76 15.74
C LYS A 944 -19.76 39.21 16.24
N SER A 945 -18.93 39.40 17.27
CA SER A 945 -18.74 40.71 17.92
C SER A 945 -17.42 41.41 17.59
N VAL A 946 -16.48 40.71 16.93
CA VAL A 946 -15.12 41.21 16.66
C VAL A 946 -14.96 41.59 15.19
N VAL A 947 -14.50 42.80 14.91
CA VAL A 947 -13.98 43.19 13.60
C VAL A 947 -12.52 42.78 13.47
N PHE A 948 -12.21 41.99 12.47
CA PHE A 948 -10.83 41.67 12.16
C PHE A 948 -10.30 42.60 11.08
N LEU A 949 -9.11 43.18 11.27
CA LEU A 949 -8.44 44.04 10.30
C LEU A 949 -7.11 43.41 9.89
N CYS A 950 -6.99 43.02 8.63
CA CYS A 950 -5.76 42.46 8.09
C CYS A 950 -5.63 42.76 6.60
N PHE A 951 -4.56 43.48 6.27
CA PHE A 951 -4.28 43.97 4.92
C PHE A 951 -3.23 43.08 4.20
N GLY A 952 -3.25 41.78 4.48
CA GLY A 952 -2.38 40.79 3.83
C GLY A 952 -0.91 40.84 4.24
N SER A 953 -0.06 40.17 3.45
CA SER A 953 1.40 40.16 3.66
C SER A 953 2.09 41.44 3.20
N MET A 954 1.41 42.28 2.42
CA MET A 954 1.98 43.41 1.68
C MET A 954 1.33 44.76 2.01
N GLY A 955 0.15 44.77 2.64
CA GLY A 955 -0.53 46.01 3.00
C GLY A 955 0.09 46.68 4.22
N SER A 956 0.66 47.86 3.99
CA SER A 956 1.19 48.78 5.00
C SER A 956 0.67 50.18 4.71
N PHE A 957 0.49 51.00 5.74
CA PHE A 957 -0.04 52.35 5.59
C PHE A 957 0.90 53.40 6.19
N PRO A 958 0.86 54.65 5.68
CA PRO A 958 1.47 55.80 6.34
C PRO A 958 0.96 55.97 7.77
N LYS A 959 1.73 56.66 8.62
CA LYS A 959 1.39 56.85 10.04
C LYS A 959 0.07 57.60 10.19
N GLU A 960 -0.22 58.53 9.30
CA GLU A 960 -1.45 59.31 9.22
C GLU A 960 -2.67 58.38 9.07
N GLN A 961 -2.60 57.42 8.15
CA GLN A 961 -3.68 56.47 7.92
C GLN A 961 -3.83 55.45 9.06
N LEU A 962 -2.74 55.03 9.69
CA LEU A 962 -2.80 54.20 10.90
C LEU A 962 -3.51 54.92 12.05
N ALA A 963 -3.24 56.23 12.21
CA ALA A 963 -3.90 57.06 13.22
C ALA A 963 -5.42 57.17 12.97
N GLU A 964 -5.85 57.43 11.73
CA GLU A 964 -7.29 57.49 11.38
C GLU A 964 -8.01 56.15 11.65
N ILE A 965 -7.38 55.02 11.32
CA ILE A 965 -7.94 53.68 11.63
C ILE A 965 -8.06 53.48 13.13
N ALA A 966 -7.02 53.82 13.90
CA ALA A 966 -7.03 53.70 15.36
C ALA A 966 -8.14 54.56 15.99
N ILE A 967 -8.26 55.83 15.59
CA ILE A 967 -9.30 56.75 16.08
C ILE A 967 -10.69 56.22 15.72
N GLY A 968 -10.91 55.77 14.48
CA GLY A 968 -12.19 55.23 14.05
C GLY A 968 -12.60 53.95 14.78
N LEU A 969 -11.65 53.03 15.02
CA LEU A 969 -11.89 51.83 15.83
C LEU A 969 -12.21 52.17 17.28
N GLU A 970 -11.48 53.11 17.88
CA GLU A 970 -11.72 53.57 19.25
C GLU A 970 -13.11 54.18 19.39
N ARG A 971 -13.51 55.08 18.47
CA ARG A 971 -14.81 55.74 18.47
C ARG A 971 -15.97 54.77 18.18
N SER A 972 -15.74 53.75 17.35
CA SER A 972 -16.77 52.75 17.03
C SER A 972 -17.30 52.02 18.25
N GLY A 973 -16.47 51.86 19.29
CA GLY A 973 -16.79 51.08 20.49
C GLY A 973 -16.82 49.55 20.27
N GLN A 974 -16.58 49.08 19.05
CA GLN A 974 -16.61 47.66 18.71
C GLN A 974 -15.36 46.93 19.18
N ARG A 975 -15.45 45.60 19.31
CA ARG A 975 -14.27 44.77 19.56
C ARG A 975 -13.49 44.59 18.27
N PHE A 976 -12.16 44.61 18.33
CA PHE A 976 -11.35 44.44 17.14
C PHE A 976 -10.07 43.64 17.36
N LEU A 977 -9.62 42.96 16.31
CA LEU A 977 -8.31 42.35 16.21
C LEU A 977 -7.62 42.94 14.98
N TRP A 978 -6.48 43.60 15.16
CA TRP A 978 -5.80 44.31 14.08
C TRP A 978 -4.36 43.83 13.90
N VAL A 979 -3.99 43.41 12.69
CA VAL A 979 -2.60 43.10 12.32
C VAL A 979 -1.90 44.36 11.83
N VAL A 980 -0.87 44.80 12.55
CA VAL A 980 -0.15 46.06 12.32
C VAL A 980 1.23 45.80 11.74
N ARG A 981 1.65 46.61 10.76
CA ARG A 981 2.98 46.55 10.12
C ARG A 981 3.63 47.92 10.15
N ARG A 982 4.97 47.97 10.06
CA ARG A 982 5.72 49.24 9.94
C ARG A 982 5.34 49.95 8.63
N PRO A 983 5.19 51.29 8.64
CA PRO A 983 5.07 52.10 7.42
C PRO A 983 6.31 51.98 6.53
N HIS A 984 6.15 52.03 5.20
CA HIS A 984 7.28 52.06 4.25
C HIS A 984 7.76 53.49 4.02
N ALA A 985 9.07 53.67 3.91
CA ALA A 985 9.69 54.89 3.41
C ALA A 985 9.85 54.78 1.88
N GLY A 986 8.90 55.31 1.11
CA GLY A 986 8.95 55.40 -0.36
C GLY A 986 7.91 54.53 -1.12
N GLU A 987 7.63 54.89 -2.37
CA GLU A 987 6.68 54.20 -3.25
C GLU A 987 7.08 52.73 -3.47
N ALA A 988 6.21 51.81 -3.05
CA ALA A 988 6.43 50.38 -3.23
C ALA A 988 6.28 50.01 -4.71
N SER A 989 7.40 49.81 -5.42
CA SER A 989 7.36 49.25 -6.77
C SER A 989 6.99 47.76 -6.73
N LEU A 990 6.18 47.32 -7.70
CA LEU A 990 5.74 45.93 -7.84
C LEU A 990 6.93 44.95 -7.89
N SER A 991 8.05 45.40 -8.46
CA SER A 991 9.33 44.67 -8.53
C SER A 991 10.01 44.50 -7.16
N GLY A 992 10.04 45.55 -6.32
CA GLY A 992 10.60 45.46 -4.95
C GLY A 992 9.81 44.54 -4.02
N LEU A 993 8.49 44.51 -4.22
CA LEU A 993 7.52 43.68 -3.50
C LEU A 993 7.63 42.18 -3.83
N LEU A 994 7.87 41.84 -5.10
CA LEU A 994 8.09 40.45 -5.55
C LEU A 994 9.51 39.95 -5.28
N ALA A 995 10.50 40.85 -5.27
CA ALA A 995 11.89 40.53 -4.95
C ALA A 995 12.16 40.32 -3.44
N GLY A 996 11.18 40.57 -2.57
CA GLY A 996 11.28 40.36 -1.13
C GLY A 996 12.22 41.33 -0.39
N ARG A 997 12.51 42.51 -0.97
CA ARG A 997 13.52 43.47 -0.49
C ARG A 997 13.11 44.32 0.72
N HIS A 998 12.34 43.78 1.67
CA HIS A 998 11.93 44.55 2.87
C HIS A 998 12.51 43.96 4.15
N GLY A 999 13.26 44.81 4.86
CA GLY A 999 14.02 44.46 6.07
C GLY A 999 13.11 44.14 7.24
N THR A 1000 13.23 42.93 7.76
CA THR A 1000 12.78 42.57 9.11
C THR A 1000 13.98 42.60 10.05
N HIS A 1001 14.39 43.80 10.47
CA HIS A 1001 15.30 43.96 11.61
C HIS A 1001 14.50 44.49 12.81
N GLY A 1002 14.51 43.75 13.92
CA GLY A 1002 14.01 44.14 15.25
C GLY A 1002 12.51 43.91 15.52
N GLU A 1003 12.19 43.59 16.78
CA GLU A 1003 10.82 43.55 17.33
C GLU A 1003 10.08 44.86 17.02
N LEU A 1004 8.79 44.76 16.65
CA LEU A 1004 7.98 45.90 16.26
C LEU A 1004 7.30 46.47 17.51
N ASP A 1005 7.67 47.68 17.91
CA ASP A 1005 6.98 48.40 18.97
C ASP A 1005 5.65 48.95 18.43
N ILE A 1006 4.54 48.37 18.88
CA ILE A 1006 3.20 48.76 18.45
C ILE A 1006 2.79 50.08 19.11
N ASP A 1007 3.30 50.37 20.32
CA ASP A 1007 2.94 51.59 21.06
C ASP A 1007 3.44 52.85 20.35
N GLU A 1008 4.60 52.79 19.68
CA GLU A 1008 5.17 53.91 18.93
C GLU A 1008 4.40 54.24 17.63
N LEU A 1009 3.70 53.26 17.07
CA LEU A 1009 2.95 53.38 15.81
C LEU A 1009 1.51 53.86 16.01
N MET A 1010 0.98 53.78 17.23
CA MET A 1010 -0.41 54.11 17.56
C MET A 1010 -0.52 55.51 18.18
N PRO A 1011 -1.72 56.13 18.15
CA PRO A 1011 -1.98 57.33 18.94
C PRO A 1011 -1.70 57.08 20.44
N GLU A 1012 -1.17 58.09 21.12
CA GLU A 1012 -0.77 58.00 22.53
C GLU A 1012 -1.91 57.44 23.40
N GLY A 1013 -1.63 56.41 24.20
CA GLY A 1013 -2.59 55.76 25.10
C GLY A 1013 -3.66 54.87 24.45
N PHE A 1014 -3.61 54.65 23.13
CA PHE A 1014 -4.63 53.87 22.41
C PHE A 1014 -4.78 52.42 22.92
N LEU A 1015 -3.67 51.70 23.16
CA LEU A 1015 -3.73 50.31 23.65
C LEU A 1015 -4.37 50.21 25.05
N GLU A 1016 -4.11 51.18 25.92
CA GLU A 1016 -4.74 51.24 27.25
C GLU A 1016 -6.24 51.62 27.16
N ARG A 1017 -6.61 52.59 26.32
CA ARG A 1017 -8.03 52.98 26.12
C ARG A 1017 -8.87 51.90 25.43
N THR A 1018 -8.24 50.96 24.73
CA THR A 1018 -8.91 49.85 24.04
C THR A 1018 -8.71 48.50 24.73
N LYS A 1019 -8.07 48.49 25.90
CA LYS A 1019 -7.80 47.30 26.69
C LYS A 1019 -9.09 46.53 27.01
N GLY A 1020 -9.10 45.23 26.72
CA GLY A 1020 -10.26 44.35 26.90
C GLY A 1020 -11.24 44.29 25.71
N ARG A 1021 -11.19 45.24 24.77
CA ARG A 1021 -12.01 45.22 23.54
C ARG A 1021 -11.17 45.16 22.24
N GLY A 1022 -9.94 45.64 22.25
CA GLY A 1022 -9.01 45.61 21.13
C GLY A 1022 -7.80 44.71 21.38
N LEU A 1023 -7.31 44.05 20.33
CA LEU A 1023 -6.01 43.37 20.31
C LEU A 1023 -5.24 43.77 19.04
N ALA A 1024 -4.03 44.32 19.20
CA ALA A 1024 -3.11 44.60 18.10
C ALA A 1024 -2.03 43.51 18.03
N ALA A 1025 -1.87 42.87 16.86
CA ALA A 1025 -0.87 41.83 16.62
C ALA A 1025 0.23 42.36 15.68
N GLY A 1026 1.48 42.29 16.12
CA GLY A 1026 2.62 42.74 15.33
C GLY A 1026 2.93 41.80 14.17
N SER A 1027 2.97 42.35 12.95
CA SER A 1027 3.45 41.71 11.71
C SER A 1027 2.72 40.46 11.20
N TRP A 1028 2.04 39.68 12.04
CA TRP A 1028 1.34 38.46 11.62
C TRP A 1028 0.29 37.98 12.63
N ALA A 1029 -0.78 37.37 12.13
CA ALA A 1029 -1.75 36.59 12.90
C ALA A 1029 -2.20 35.38 12.07
N PRO A 1030 -2.72 34.30 12.69
CA PRO A 1030 -3.29 33.16 11.98
C PRO A 1030 -4.62 33.55 11.33
N GLN A 1031 -4.55 34.33 10.25
CA GLN A 1031 -5.68 34.96 9.55
C GLN A 1031 -6.84 33.99 9.30
N ALA A 1032 -6.50 32.78 8.84
CA ALA A 1032 -7.42 31.69 8.58
C ALA A 1032 -8.29 31.29 9.78
N ASP A 1033 -7.66 31.17 10.94
CA ASP A 1033 -8.31 30.68 12.16
C ASP A 1033 -9.05 31.78 12.88
N VAL A 1034 -8.50 33.00 12.84
CA VAL A 1034 -9.18 34.21 13.30
C VAL A 1034 -10.53 34.34 12.60
N LEU A 1035 -10.53 34.27 11.29
CA LEU A 1035 -11.73 34.44 10.50
C LEU A 1035 -12.74 33.27 10.61
N ARG A 1036 -12.28 32.08 10.99
CA ARG A 1036 -13.13 30.93 11.33
C ARG A 1036 -13.72 31.03 12.73
N HIS A 1037 -13.18 31.90 13.57
CA HIS A 1037 -13.55 31.96 14.96
C HIS A 1037 -14.98 32.48 15.11
N ARG A 1038 -15.78 31.83 15.98
CA ARG A 1038 -17.19 32.19 16.24
C ARG A 1038 -17.38 33.65 16.63
N ALA A 1039 -16.36 34.28 17.20
CA ALA A 1039 -16.37 35.66 17.65
C ALA A 1039 -16.21 36.69 16.52
N THR A 1040 -15.67 36.32 15.37
CA THR A 1040 -15.43 37.27 14.27
C THR A 1040 -16.74 37.57 13.53
N GLY A 1041 -17.12 38.85 13.50
CA GLY A 1041 -18.36 39.34 12.89
C GLY A 1041 -18.15 40.09 11.57
N ALA A 1042 -16.99 40.72 11.38
CA ALA A 1042 -16.66 41.45 10.16
C ALA A 1042 -15.16 41.37 9.84
N PHE A 1043 -14.80 41.55 8.57
CA PHE A 1043 -13.41 41.55 8.10
C PHE A 1043 -13.13 42.80 7.25
N VAL A 1044 -12.16 43.60 7.67
CA VAL A 1044 -11.60 44.70 6.88
C VAL A 1044 -10.34 44.19 6.18
N THR A 1045 -10.37 44.22 4.85
CA THR A 1045 -9.34 43.64 3.99
C THR A 1045 -8.95 44.61 2.88
N HIS A 1046 -7.78 44.37 2.31
CA HIS A 1046 -7.26 45.04 1.12
C HIS A 1046 -7.74 44.40 -0.21
N CYS A 1047 -8.57 43.36 -0.15
CA CYS A 1047 -9.08 42.63 -1.33
C CYS A 1047 -7.98 41.96 -2.19
N GLY A 1048 -6.78 41.68 -1.66
CA GLY A 1048 -5.75 40.92 -2.37
C GLY A 1048 -4.88 41.75 -3.33
N TRP A 1049 -4.12 41.05 -4.20
CA TRP A 1049 -3.11 41.61 -5.10
C TRP A 1049 -3.66 42.62 -6.14
N ASN A 1050 -4.91 42.45 -6.59
CA ASN A 1050 -5.59 43.37 -7.51
C ASN A 1050 -6.70 44.15 -6.77
N SER A 1051 -6.33 44.78 -5.64
CA SER A 1051 -7.25 45.36 -4.65
C SER A 1051 -8.39 46.20 -5.24
N ARG A 1052 -8.14 46.94 -6.33
CA ARG A 1052 -9.12 47.78 -7.02
C ARG A 1052 -10.06 47.01 -7.94
N LEU A 1053 -9.56 46.02 -8.69
CA LEU A 1053 -10.40 45.19 -9.55
C LEU A 1053 -11.24 44.20 -8.72
N ASN A 1054 -10.62 43.60 -7.70
CA ASN A 1054 -11.33 42.69 -6.81
C ASN A 1054 -12.45 43.40 -6.05
N LYS A 1055 -12.33 44.70 -5.73
CA LYS A 1055 -13.43 45.53 -5.19
C LYS A 1055 -14.72 45.35 -5.97
N VAL A 1056 -14.65 45.47 -7.29
CA VAL A 1056 -15.79 45.35 -8.20
C VAL A 1056 -16.38 43.94 -8.11
N PHE A 1057 -15.55 42.90 -8.05
CA PHE A 1057 -16.02 41.52 -7.90
C PHE A 1057 -16.64 41.25 -6.52
N ILE A 1058 -16.03 41.67 -5.41
CA ILE A 1058 -16.57 41.52 -4.04
C ILE A 1058 -17.98 42.13 -3.96
N VAL A 1059 -18.11 43.37 -4.45
CA VAL A 1059 -19.24 44.25 -4.14
C VAL A 1059 -20.34 44.10 -5.19
N GLU A 1060 -19.99 44.13 -6.47
CA GLU A 1060 -20.97 44.19 -7.57
C GLU A 1060 -21.30 42.80 -8.12
N GLU A 1061 -20.32 41.89 -8.21
CA GLU A 1061 -20.54 40.53 -8.75
C GLU A 1061 -21.04 39.56 -7.66
N VAL A 1062 -20.30 39.45 -6.54
CA VAL A 1062 -20.57 38.45 -5.49
C VAL A 1062 -21.55 38.97 -4.43
N GLY A 1063 -21.52 40.28 -4.15
CA GLY A 1063 -22.43 40.97 -3.23
C GLY A 1063 -22.15 40.70 -1.75
N VAL A 1064 -20.88 40.50 -1.38
CA VAL A 1064 -20.48 40.08 -0.02
C VAL A 1064 -19.62 41.09 0.74
N GLY A 1065 -19.48 42.30 0.19
CA GLY A 1065 -18.72 43.38 0.85
C GLY A 1065 -19.27 44.75 0.52
N ALA A 1066 -18.69 45.76 1.18
CA ALA A 1066 -18.99 47.17 0.99
C ALA A 1066 -17.69 47.98 0.96
N VAL A 1067 -17.66 49.05 0.18
CA VAL A 1067 -16.50 49.94 0.04
C VAL A 1067 -16.49 50.98 1.17
N MET A 1068 -15.31 51.33 1.67
CA MET A 1068 -15.11 52.50 2.54
C MET A 1068 -14.98 53.76 1.69
N ALA A 1069 -15.76 54.79 2.00
CA ALA A 1069 -15.67 56.09 1.32
C ALA A 1069 -14.27 56.70 1.52
N GLY A 1070 -13.72 57.31 0.47
CA GLY A 1070 -12.35 57.82 0.48
C GLY A 1070 -11.26 56.77 0.20
N TYR A 1071 -11.63 55.51 -0.07
CA TYR A 1071 -10.68 54.47 -0.50
C TYR A 1071 -9.87 54.86 -1.75
N ASP A 1072 -10.49 55.57 -2.69
CA ASP A 1072 -9.83 56.06 -3.92
C ASP A 1072 -9.10 57.40 -3.71
N GLY A 1073 -9.18 58.00 -2.52
CA GLY A 1073 -8.43 59.19 -2.11
C GLY A 1073 -7.15 58.82 -1.34
N GLU A 1074 -6.40 59.82 -0.89
CA GLU A 1074 -5.12 59.59 -0.19
C GLU A 1074 -5.30 59.02 1.22
N VAL A 1075 -6.42 59.30 1.90
CA VAL A 1075 -6.67 58.89 3.30
C VAL A 1075 -8.16 58.58 3.55
N VAL A 1076 -8.44 57.42 4.16
CA VAL A 1076 -9.77 57.07 4.71
C VAL A 1076 -9.89 57.64 6.11
N ARG A 1077 -10.87 58.53 6.31
CA ARG A 1077 -11.11 59.27 7.56
C ARG A 1077 -11.66 58.38 8.67
N ALA A 1078 -11.34 58.72 9.92
CA ALA A 1078 -11.79 58.04 11.13
C ALA A 1078 -13.32 57.95 11.23
N GLU A 1079 -14.04 59.00 10.79
CA GLU A 1079 -15.51 59.03 10.78
C GLU A 1079 -16.09 57.93 9.89
N GLU A 1080 -15.47 57.66 8.73
CA GLU A 1080 -15.91 56.59 7.83
C GLU A 1080 -15.58 55.20 8.41
N VAL A 1081 -14.40 55.04 9.03
CA VAL A 1081 -14.02 53.79 9.70
C VAL A 1081 -15.02 53.47 10.83
N GLU A 1082 -15.33 54.46 11.67
CA GLU A 1082 -16.34 54.35 12.73
C GLU A 1082 -17.70 53.95 12.16
N ALA A 1083 -18.20 54.73 11.19
CA ALA A 1083 -19.52 54.55 10.60
C ALA A 1083 -19.66 53.17 9.94
N LYS A 1084 -18.68 52.74 9.14
CA LYS A 1084 -18.74 51.45 8.43
C LYS A 1084 -18.63 50.25 9.37
N VAL A 1085 -17.77 50.34 10.39
CA VAL A 1085 -17.61 49.29 11.40
C VAL A 1085 -18.91 49.09 12.17
N ARG A 1086 -19.54 50.17 12.63
CA ARG A 1086 -20.86 50.10 13.30
C ARG A 1086 -21.93 49.59 12.37
N TRP A 1087 -22.04 50.15 11.16
CA TRP A 1087 -23.04 49.74 10.18
C TRP A 1087 -22.97 48.24 9.87
N MET A 1088 -21.77 47.69 9.65
CA MET A 1088 -21.60 46.27 9.31
C MET A 1088 -21.98 45.32 10.46
N LEU A 1089 -21.76 45.70 11.72
CA LEU A 1089 -22.05 44.84 12.88
C LEU A 1089 -23.45 45.05 13.47
N GLU A 1090 -23.97 46.28 13.46
CA GLU A 1090 -25.17 46.67 14.21
C GLU A 1090 -26.38 46.93 13.31
N SER A 1091 -26.19 47.37 12.06
CA SER A 1091 -27.32 47.75 11.19
C SER A 1091 -28.04 46.54 10.60
N ASN A 1092 -29.37 46.64 10.51
CA ASN A 1092 -30.20 45.71 9.73
C ASN A 1092 -30.01 45.90 8.22
N GLU A 1093 -29.60 47.09 7.76
CA GLU A 1093 -29.33 47.36 6.34
C GLU A 1093 -28.13 46.55 5.81
N ALA A 1094 -27.18 46.20 6.68
CA ALA A 1094 -26.06 45.32 6.35
C ALA A 1094 -26.43 43.82 6.47
N SER A 1095 -27.65 43.47 6.91
CA SER A 1095 -28.09 42.06 7.05
C SER A 1095 -28.03 41.27 5.76
N PRO A 1096 -28.46 41.80 4.58
CA PRO A 1096 -28.37 41.07 3.33
C PRO A 1096 -26.94 40.66 2.97
N ILE A 1097 -25.94 41.52 3.27
CA ILE A 1097 -24.52 41.21 3.05
C ILE A 1097 -24.08 40.07 3.97
N ARG A 1098 -24.41 40.14 5.27
CA ARG A 1098 -24.06 39.09 6.25
C ARG A 1098 -24.73 37.75 5.92
N GLU A 1099 -25.99 37.78 5.49
CA GLU A 1099 -26.74 36.59 5.05
C GLU A 1099 -26.15 36.00 3.77
N ARG A 1100 -25.76 36.85 2.82
CA ARG A 1100 -25.08 36.42 1.58
C ARG A 1100 -23.73 35.79 1.87
N VAL A 1101 -22.94 36.35 2.77
CA VAL A 1101 -21.67 35.76 3.25
C VAL A 1101 -21.91 34.41 3.90
N ALA A 1102 -22.93 34.29 4.76
CA ALA A 1102 -23.28 33.03 5.40
C ALA A 1102 -23.71 31.96 4.37
N LEU A 1103 -24.50 32.34 3.37
CA LEU A 1103 -24.90 31.45 2.28
C LEU A 1103 -23.70 31.04 1.39
N ALA A 1104 -22.84 31.99 1.02
CA ALA A 1104 -21.61 31.70 0.27
C ALA A 1104 -20.72 30.73 1.06
N LYS A 1105 -20.66 30.90 2.39
CA LYS A 1105 -20.02 29.96 3.28
C LYS A 1105 -20.68 28.58 3.23
N GLU A 1106 -21.99 28.44 3.29
CA GLU A 1106 -22.61 27.11 3.18
C GLU A 1106 -22.28 26.43 1.84
N ARG A 1107 -22.35 27.21 0.75
CA ARG A 1107 -22.21 26.70 -0.62
C ARG A 1107 -20.81 26.24 -0.97
N ALA A 1108 -19.76 26.90 -0.51
CA ALA A 1108 -18.42 26.38 -0.77
C ALA A 1108 -18.04 25.18 0.13
N GLU A 1109 -18.73 24.96 1.27
CA GLU A 1109 -18.57 23.67 1.99
C GLU A 1109 -19.16 22.55 1.14
N GLU A 1110 -20.36 22.78 0.63
CA GLU A 1110 -21.05 21.85 -0.24
C GLU A 1110 -20.20 21.53 -1.48
N ALA A 1111 -19.59 22.54 -2.09
CA ALA A 1111 -18.74 22.40 -3.27
C ALA A 1111 -17.48 21.54 -3.05
N THR A 1112 -16.86 21.64 -1.87
CA THR A 1112 -15.60 20.94 -1.54
C THR A 1112 -15.80 19.59 -0.84
N ARG A 1113 -17.01 19.29 -0.36
CA ARG A 1113 -17.38 17.97 0.16
C ARG A 1113 -17.29 16.90 -0.94
N LYS A 1114 -17.22 15.64 -0.52
CA LYS A 1114 -17.25 14.51 -1.45
C LYS A 1114 -18.55 14.58 -2.26
N SER A 1115 -18.42 14.49 -3.58
CA SER A 1115 -19.50 14.71 -4.56
C SER A 1115 -20.01 16.15 -4.70
N GLY A 1116 -19.35 17.13 -4.09
CA GLY A 1116 -19.59 18.56 -4.33
C GLY A 1116 -19.10 19.00 -5.72
N SER A 1117 -19.52 20.19 -6.18
CA SER A 1117 -19.22 20.69 -7.53
C SER A 1117 -17.72 20.77 -7.83
N SER A 1118 -16.91 21.30 -6.91
CA SER A 1118 -15.46 21.39 -7.08
C SER A 1118 -14.77 20.03 -7.00
N HIS A 1119 -15.27 19.15 -6.13
CA HIS A 1119 -14.78 17.76 -6.08
C HIS A 1119 -15.06 17.02 -7.39
N GLN A 1120 -16.28 17.15 -7.93
CA GLN A 1120 -16.66 16.53 -9.20
C GLN A 1120 -15.86 17.11 -10.36
N SER A 1121 -15.65 18.43 -10.40
CA SER A 1121 -14.84 19.08 -11.42
C SER A 1121 -13.39 18.60 -11.37
N PHE A 1122 -12.79 18.49 -10.18
CA PHE A 1122 -11.44 17.92 -10.03
C PHE A 1122 -11.37 16.44 -10.45
N VAL A 1123 -12.38 15.63 -10.11
CA VAL A 1123 -12.45 14.23 -10.57
C VAL A 1123 -12.57 14.15 -12.10
N LYS A 1124 -13.36 15.03 -12.72
CA LYS A 1124 -13.45 15.11 -14.18
C LYS A 1124 -12.11 15.50 -14.78
N PHE A 1125 -11.41 16.48 -14.21
CA PHE A 1125 -10.05 16.84 -14.60
C PHE A 1125 -9.10 15.63 -14.55
N LEU A 1126 -9.17 14.81 -13.50
CA LEU A 1126 -8.36 13.59 -13.41
C LEU A 1126 -8.74 12.53 -14.46
N ILE A 1127 -10.02 12.42 -14.81
CA ILE A 1127 -10.46 11.52 -15.89
C ILE A 1127 -9.95 12.02 -17.24
N ASP A 1128 -10.06 13.32 -17.53
CA ASP A 1128 -9.57 13.91 -18.77
C ASP A 1128 -8.02 13.84 -18.83
N PHE A 1129 -7.36 14.00 -17.68
CA PHE A 1129 -5.93 13.75 -17.49
C PHE A 1129 -5.53 12.31 -17.85
N ASP A 1130 -6.34 11.31 -17.48
CA ASP A 1130 -6.09 9.89 -17.81
C ASP A 1130 -6.42 9.55 -19.28
N VAL A 1131 -7.56 10.02 -19.80
CA VAL A 1131 -8.07 9.71 -21.16
C VAL A 1131 -7.17 10.30 -22.24
N THR A 1132 -6.76 11.55 -22.07
CA THR A 1132 -6.00 12.27 -23.09
C THR A 1132 -4.51 11.90 -23.11
N ASN A 1133 -4.07 11.17 -22.10
CA ASN A 1133 -2.75 10.54 -22.00
C ASN A 1133 -2.74 9.08 -22.46
N GLY A 1134 -3.90 8.55 -22.86
CA GLY A 1134 -4.16 7.16 -23.22
C GLY A 1134 -5.02 7.01 -24.46
N ALA A 1135 -4.52 7.45 -25.63
CA ALA A 1135 -4.89 6.78 -26.88
C ALA A 1135 -4.36 5.34 -26.83
N GLY A 1136 -5.12 4.44 -26.20
CA GLY A 1136 -4.93 3.00 -26.28
C GLY A 1136 -4.34 2.29 -25.06
N GLN A 1137 -4.63 2.68 -23.81
CA GLN A 1137 -4.42 1.78 -22.65
C GLN A 1137 -5.18 2.25 -21.41
N SER A 1138 -6.18 1.48 -20.97
CA SER A 1138 -6.72 1.62 -19.61
C SER A 1138 -5.68 1.08 -18.61
N LEU A 1139 -5.17 1.95 -17.74
CA LEU A 1139 -4.19 1.59 -16.71
C LEU A 1139 -4.85 1.60 -15.32
N PRO A 1140 -4.88 0.45 -14.61
CA PRO A 1140 -5.26 0.39 -13.21
C PRO A 1140 -4.13 0.87 -12.31
N ALA A 1141 -4.47 1.57 -11.23
CA ALA A 1141 -3.58 1.98 -10.14
C ALA A 1141 -2.51 0.92 -9.81
N ALA A 1142 -1.23 1.34 -9.77
CA ALA A 1142 -0.13 0.47 -9.40
C ALA A 1142 -0.34 -0.07 -7.98
N ARG A 1143 -0.56 -1.38 -7.89
CA ARG A 1143 -0.71 -2.08 -6.62
C ARG A 1143 0.65 -2.68 -6.30
N LEU A 1144 1.30 -2.25 -5.22
CA LEU A 1144 2.34 -3.08 -4.63
C LEU A 1144 1.65 -4.27 -3.97
N ALA A 1145 1.68 -5.44 -4.59
CA ALA A 1145 1.32 -6.66 -3.88
C ALA A 1145 2.56 -7.37 -3.38
N VAL A 1146 2.74 -7.29 -2.07
CA VAL A 1146 3.52 -8.28 -1.34
C VAL A 1146 2.68 -9.55 -1.31
N THR A 1147 2.77 -10.37 -2.37
CA THR A 1147 2.13 -11.68 -2.37
C THR A 1147 2.98 -12.61 -1.52
N VAL A 1148 2.79 -12.55 -0.20
CA VAL A 1148 3.34 -13.56 0.71
C VAL A 1148 2.51 -14.81 0.56
N VAL A 1149 2.87 -15.68 -0.37
CA VAL A 1149 2.30 -17.04 -0.43
C VAL A 1149 2.92 -17.84 0.72
N LEU A 1150 2.37 -17.69 1.93
CA LEU A 1150 2.69 -18.58 3.05
C LEU A 1150 2.07 -19.96 2.76
N ILE A 1151 2.79 -20.81 2.04
CA ILE A 1151 2.51 -22.25 2.04
C ILE A 1151 3.03 -22.79 3.38
N GLU A 1152 2.22 -22.71 4.44
CA GLU A 1152 2.60 -23.06 5.83
C GLU A 1152 3.41 -24.37 5.94
N PRO A 1153 4.72 -24.31 6.27
CA PRO A 1153 5.45 -25.40 6.92
C PRO A 1153 5.44 -25.14 8.45
N PRO A 1154 5.85 -26.10 9.29
CA PRO A 1154 5.37 -26.22 10.67
C PRO A 1154 5.94 -25.14 11.60
N ALA A 1155 5.06 -24.27 12.11
CA ALA A 1155 5.34 -23.49 13.33
C ALA A 1155 4.89 -24.29 14.58
N LYS A 1156 5.78 -24.38 15.57
CA LYS A 1156 5.53 -24.86 16.96
C LYS A 1156 4.72 -23.80 17.75
N PRO A 1157 4.07 -24.20 18.85
CA PRO A 1157 3.05 -23.40 19.54
C PRO A 1157 3.66 -22.20 20.28
N GLN A 1158 3.07 -21.02 20.11
CA GLN A 1158 3.22 -19.93 21.07
C GLN A 1158 2.21 -20.13 22.20
N LEU A 1159 2.70 -20.15 23.44
CA LEU A 1159 1.86 -20.13 24.64
C LEU A 1159 1.02 -18.84 24.66
N LEU A 1160 -0.30 -19.00 24.68
CA LEU A 1160 -1.26 -17.96 25.06
C LEU A 1160 -1.37 -17.95 26.58
N ARG A 1161 -1.00 -16.83 27.23
CA ARG A 1161 -1.41 -16.53 28.61
C ARG A 1161 -2.87 -16.03 28.61
N HIS A 1162 -3.64 -16.57 29.56
CA HIS A 1162 -5.04 -16.26 29.86
C HIS A 1162 -5.30 -14.83 30.36
N GLY A 1163 -6.55 -14.38 30.20
CA GLY A 1163 -7.18 -13.27 30.92
C GLY A 1163 -8.59 -12.98 30.39
N THR A 1164 -9.62 -13.30 31.18
CA THR A 1164 -11.07 -13.32 30.86
C THR A 1164 -11.82 -12.16 31.57
N LEU A 1165 -13.07 -11.89 31.12
CA LEU A 1165 -14.21 -11.13 31.73
C LEU A 1165 -14.35 -9.65 31.27
N VAL A 1166 -15.35 -9.20 30.47
CA VAL A 1166 -16.85 -9.13 30.56
C VAL A 1166 -17.31 -8.05 31.58
N HIS A 1167 -17.94 -6.90 31.25
CA HIS A 1167 -19.33 -6.56 30.82
C HIS A 1167 -19.36 -5.10 30.28
N GLY A 1168 -20.17 -4.68 29.30
CA GLY A 1168 -21.56 -4.19 29.46
C GLY A 1168 -21.94 -3.16 28.36
N PHE A 1169 -23.20 -3.16 27.90
CA PHE A 1169 -23.79 -2.39 26.78
C PHE A 1169 -24.36 -1.02 27.18
N GLN A 1170 -24.37 -0.01 26.28
CA GLN A 1170 -25.59 0.70 25.77
C GLN A 1170 -25.31 1.84 24.76
N LEU A 1171 -26.32 2.16 23.93
CA LEU A 1171 -26.36 3.11 22.79
C LEU A 1171 -26.62 4.58 23.18
N VAL A 1172 -25.92 5.49 22.45
CA VAL A 1172 -26.26 6.79 21.79
C VAL A 1172 -27.34 7.75 22.35
N LEU A 1173 -26.96 9.03 22.52
CA LEU A 1173 -27.67 10.24 22.03
C LEU A 1173 -26.72 11.47 21.97
N THR A 1174 -26.83 12.27 20.91
CA THR A 1174 -25.98 13.42 20.49
C THR A 1174 -26.72 14.76 20.60
N VAL A 1175 -26.00 15.86 20.88
CA VAL A 1175 -26.01 17.20 20.18
C VAL A 1175 -24.68 17.89 20.58
N SER A 1176 -23.77 18.31 19.70
CA SER A 1176 -23.81 19.55 18.93
C SER A 1176 -22.73 19.52 17.82
N PRO A 1177 -23.01 20.00 16.58
CA PRO A 1177 -22.10 19.89 15.45
C PRO A 1177 -21.09 21.05 15.44
N SER A 1178 -19.83 20.77 15.76
CA SER A 1178 -18.72 21.72 15.62
C SER A 1178 -17.67 21.15 14.67
N THR A 1179 -17.88 21.26 13.35
CA THR A 1179 -16.82 21.09 12.35
C THR A 1179 -17.34 21.45 10.95
N ALA A 1180 -17.37 22.75 10.63
CA ALA A 1180 -17.75 23.26 9.31
C ALA A 1180 -17.21 24.70 9.04
N CYS A 1181 -16.04 24.73 8.38
CA CYS A 1181 -15.66 25.57 7.23
C CYS A 1181 -15.19 27.04 7.26
N MET A 1182 -14.49 27.30 6.13
CA MET A 1182 -13.99 28.49 5.40
C MET A 1182 -12.97 29.42 6.01
N ASN A 1183 -11.88 29.60 5.27
CA ASN A 1183 -10.81 30.55 5.51
C ASN A 1183 -10.97 31.67 4.46
N PRO A 1184 -11.17 32.94 4.84
CA PRO A 1184 -11.47 34.04 3.91
C PRO A 1184 -10.26 34.65 3.21
N SER A 1185 -9.09 34.02 3.25
CA SER A 1185 -8.04 34.34 2.25
C SER A 1185 -8.44 33.90 0.84
N SER A 1186 -9.40 32.96 0.70
CA SER A 1186 -10.09 32.74 -0.57
C SER A 1186 -11.23 33.72 -0.84
N LEU A 1187 -11.77 34.40 0.18
CA LEU A 1187 -12.70 35.53 0.00
C LEU A 1187 -11.97 36.87 -0.18
N SER A 1188 -10.64 36.89 -0.27
CA SER A 1188 -9.89 38.06 -0.78
C SER A 1188 -9.21 37.78 -2.12
N MET A 1189 -9.39 36.55 -2.64
CA MET A 1189 -9.07 36.18 -4.03
C MET A 1189 -10.32 35.76 -4.83
N GLN A 1190 -11.49 35.65 -4.16
CA GLN A 1190 -12.80 35.28 -4.73
C GLN A 1190 -14.03 35.91 -4.05
N ALA A 1191 -13.83 36.75 -3.05
CA ALA A 1191 -14.60 37.96 -3.04
C ALA A 1191 -13.59 39.02 -3.44
#